data_AF-A0A8B2XUB8-F1
#
_entry.id   AF-A0A8B2XUB8-F1
#
_cell.length_a   1.000
_cell.length_b   1.000
_cell.length_c   1.000
_cell.angle_alpha   90.00
_cell.angle_beta   90.00
_cell.angle_gamma   90.00
#
_symmetry.space_group_name_H-M   'P 1'
#
loop_
_entity.id
_entity.type
_entity.pdbx_description
1 polymer ?
#
loop_
_entity_poly.entity_id
_entity_poly.type
_entity_poly.pdbx_seq_one_letter_code
_entity_poly.pdbx_strand_id
1 'polypeptide(L)'
;MTLELKHPSEIYQIITEELDHIIHSLQSQSCDKDFDGTQADALEQLALHQTELRAQLARLEMNAEWNTFTVAFYGETGAGKSSIIETLRILLHESGKMNEQLAFRAVQEKYFLSENCFQKLVQETEQAENKLAVITEKIAAVRLAFDQQQQIDLKHIESLQNQINEHKRTASLWQKLLSWFRKMPQEIELKTARQQVQDTVDSHECAIRKLLDEQGEAEQKKNELIQRQQQSESHLKELNAMADGAIIGDGSSDFTRQTKRYNMELDGHKFALLDVPGIEGKEGLVLKEIEDAVQTAHAVFYVTNQPAPPQTGDDQRQGTLEKIKTHLKDQTEVWTIFNKKIVNPMAIKNQPLLKDDEENSLIELDKKMHEQLGKNYRSVFSLSVLPAFVASTDHFAPDSQYAKRRKKFLDSFDADELLEISHMRAFIRMLSEKLLGNSAARIKAANFSQAKGRVDESNAKVRHIHEIFSTVAEQLEQDSENSCKQLRQSFSLFRHRLEALRTKLVDELVSSVRASVYSVIEQDISSDEFKSSLHSCITQQQEAFSEKLIKGIQQDVEIFQQDSKDILTRFEQYSQELLNSYGKLRAEKFNPAFDIKIKMDNGVNGWGLLAGLTGIALAPFTAGASFWVGGAAVLTSLISVGKALARFFSTSYKQSQQRKATNENLAVIRSLLQTDIDSALEGITPQMQKTIDQLEQALKTPGQQVASKAKILKRSTQKLDLLSRQISNVGNLP
;
A
#
# COMPACT_ATOMS: atom_id res chain seq x y z
N MET A 1 -0.69 -7.94 -32.03
CA MET A 1 0.42 -8.47 -31.22
C MET A 1 -0.10 -9.66 -30.43
N THR A 2 0.74 -10.67 -30.25
CA THR A 2 0.54 -11.86 -29.41
C THR A 2 1.83 -11.98 -28.62
N LEU A 3 1.75 -12.13 -27.29
CA LEU A 3 2.94 -12.34 -26.46
C LEU A 3 3.52 -13.71 -26.81
N GLU A 4 4.62 -13.74 -27.56
CA GLU A 4 5.37 -14.96 -27.84
C GLU A 4 6.46 -15.13 -26.77
N LEU A 5 6.23 -16.02 -25.82
CA LEU A 5 7.19 -16.37 -24.77
C LEU A 5 7.93 -17.63 -25.17
N LYS A 6 9.27 -17.61 -25.15
CA LYS A 6 10.08 -18.85 -25.28
C LYS A 6 10.14 -19.57 -23.94
N HIS A 7 10.21 -18.80 -22.84
CA HIS A 7 10.12 -19.32 -21.49
C HIS A 7 9.17 -18.47 -20.62
N PRO A 8 8.37 -19.05 -19.72
CA PRO A 8 7.47 -18.30 -18.84
C PRO A 8 8.15 -17.16 -18.05
N SER A 9 9.43 -17.32 -17.71
CA SER A 9 10.21 -16.32 -16.97
C SER A 9 10.50 -15.03 -17.73
N GLU A 10 10.38 -15.03 -19.06
CA GLU A 10 10.60 -13.84 -19.88
C GLU A 10 9.44 -12.82 -19.76
N ILE A 11 8.35 -13.15 -19.06
CA ILE A 11 7.14 -12.33 -18.99
C ILE A 11 7.41 -10.89 -18.53
N TYR A 12 8.28 -10.68 -17.53
CA TYR A 12 8.59 -9.35 -17.00
C TYR A 12 9.36 -8.50 -18.03
N GLN A 13 10.31 -9.11 -18.74
CA GLN A 13 11.07 -8.47 -19.80
C GLN A 13 10.16 -8.11 -20.98
N ILE A 14 9.33 -9.05 -21.46
CA ILE A 14 8.44 -8.80 -22.60
C ILE A 14 7.40 -7.74 -22.26
N ILE A 15 6.83 -7.74 -21.04
CA ILE A 15 5.92 -6.66 -20.60
C ILE A 15 6.66 -5.32 -20.65
N THR A 16 7.92 -5.27 -20.21
CA THR A 16 8.73 -4.05 -20.23
C THR A 16 8.98 -3.56 -21.67
N GLU A 17 9.33 -4.46 -22.59
CA GLU A 17 9.55 -4.15 -24.01
C GLU A 17 8.26 -3.68 -24.70
N GLU A 18 7.12 -4.33 -24.40
CA GLU A 18 5.81 -3.91 -24.92
C GLU A 18 5.39 -2.54 -24.37
N LEU A 19 5.69 -2.23 -23.11
CA LEU A 19 5.49 -0.90 -22.54
C LEU A 19 6.31 0.17 -23.27
N ASP A 20 7.57 -0.13 -23.61
CA ASP A 20 8.41 0.76 -24.42
C ASP A 20 7.85 0.99 -25.81
N HIS A 21 7.40 -0.08 -26.45
CA HIS A 21 6.78 0.01 -27.77
C HIS A 21 5.49 0.83 -27.74
N ILE A 22 4.66 0.66 -26.70
CA ILE A 22 3.47 1.49 -26.46
C ILE A 22 3.87 2.97 -26.41
N ILE A 23 4.88 3.34 -25.61
CA ILE A 23 5.29 4.74 -25.45
C ILE A 23 5.92 5.31 -26.72
N HIS A 24 6.83 4.58 -27.36
CA HIS A 24 7.44 5.01 -28.61
C HIS A 24 6.37 5.23 -29.68
N SER A 25 5.38 4.35 -29.78
CA SER A 25 4.29 4.50 -30.75
C SER A 25 3.39 5.72 -30.47
N LEU A 26 3.29 6.16 -29.21
CA LEU A 26 2.55 7.35 -28.82
C LEU A 26 3.37 8.62 -29.09
N GLN A 27 4.70 8.57 -28.93
CA GLN A 27 5.63 9.64 -29.29
C GLN A 27 5.76 9.83 -30.81
N SER A 28 5.79 8.76 -31.60
CA SER A 28 5.95 8.85 -33.06
C SER A 28 4.69 9.33 -33.79
N GLN A 29 3.50 9.10 -33.22
CA GLN A 29 2.23 9.63 -33.72
C GLN A 29 2.00 11.10 -33.37
N SER A 30 2.94 11.69 -32.64
CA SER A 30 2.83 13.00 -32.01
C SER A 30 3.47 14.11 -32.88
N CYS A 31 4.31 13.75 -33.87
CA CYS A 31 5.02 14.66 -34.78
C CYS A 31 4.17 15.29 -35.91
N ASP A 32 2.85 15.41 -35.76
CA ASP A 32 2.04 16.24 -36.66
C ASP A 32 2.26 17.71 -36.29
N LYS A 33 2.72 18.52 -37.26
CA LYS A 33 3.34 19.84 -37.10
C LYS A 33 2.53 20.93 -36.38
N ASP A 34 1.30 20.66 -35.96
CA ASP A 34 0.40 21.61 -35.30
C ASP A 34 0.36 21.50 -33.75
N PHE A 35 1.13 20.58 -33.12
CA PHE A 35 0.91 20.16 -31.72
C PHE A 35 2.13 20.10 -30.78
N ASP A 36 3.27 20.68 -31.17
CA ASP A 36 4.59 20.38 -30.56
C ASP A 36 4.84 20.85 -29.10
N GLY A 37 3.91 21.60 -28.48
CA GLY A 37 4.09 22.07 -27.10
C GLY A 37 3.32 21.29 -26.03
N THR A 38 2.21 20.62 -26.39
CA THR A 38 1.21 20.17 -25.41
C THR A 38 1.28 18.68 -25.07
N GLN A 39 2.00 17.87 -25.84
CA GLN A 39 2.09 16.42 -25.60
C GLN A 39 3.11 16.03 -24.52
N ALA A 40 4.08 16.91 -24.22
CA ALA A 40 5.20 16.63 -23.33
C ALA A 40 4.77 16.19 -21.92
N ASP A 41 3.86 16.90 -21.25
CA ASP A 41 3.47 16.59 -19.87
C ASP A 41 2.72 15.25 -19.75
N ALA A 42 1.86 14.93 -20.72
CA ALA A 42 1.12 13.66 -20.73
C ALA A 42 2.08 12.49 -20.96
N LEU A 43 3.07 12.67 -21.84
CA LEU A 43 4.14 11.71 -22.08
C LEU A 43 5.08 11.57 -20.87
N GLU A 44 5.37 12.66 -20.15
CA GLU A 44 6.18 12.66 -18.93
C GLU A 44 5.50 11.86 -17.80
N GLN A 45 4.19 12.04 -17.60
CA GLN A 45 3.45 11.27 -16.60
C GLN A 45 3.34 9.79 -16.96
N LEU A 46 3.13 9.47 -18.24
CA LEU A 46 3.20 8.09 -18.71
C LEU A 46 4.61 7.51 -18.46
N ALA A 47 5.67 8.27 -18.67
CA ALA A 47 7.05 7.85 -18.41
C ALA A 47 7.34 7.65 -16.90
N LEU A 48 6.80 8.50 -16.02
CA LEU A 48 6.90 8.32 -14.56
C LEU A 48 6.22 7.04 -14.11
N HIS A 49 4.96 6.81 -14.51
CA HIS A 49 4.24 5.58 -14.19
C HIS A 49 4.87 4.35 -14.83
N GLN A 50 5.50 4.48 -16.00
CA GLN A 50 6.28 3.41 -16.59
C GLN A 50 7.51 3.10 -15.75
N THR A 51 8.22 4.12 -15.25
CA THR A 51 9.39 3.93 -14.39
C THR A 51 9.01 3.23 -13.09
N GLU A 52 7.88 3.62 -12.49
CA GLU A 52 7.29 2.95 -11.33
C GLU A 52 6.94 1.48 -11.64
N LEU A 53 6.21 1.24 -12.74
CA LEU A 53 5.83 -0.11 -13.17
C LEU A 53 7.06 -0.98 -13.48
N ARG A 54 8.08 -0.44 -14.14
CA ARG A 54 9.36 -1.13 -14.38
C ARG A 54 10.06 -1.51 -13.10
N ALA A 55 10.14 -0.59 -12.14
CA ALA A 55 10.75 -0.88 -10.85
C ALA A 55 9.97 -1.99 -10.12
N GLN A 56 8.64 -2.01 -10.23
CA GLN A 56 7.81 -3.09 -9.68
C GLN A 56 8.02 -4.42 -10.41
N LEU A 57 8.05 -4.43 -11.74
CA LEU A 57 8.29 -5.64 -12.55
C LEU A 57 9.70 -6.21 -12.33
N ALA A 58 10.72 -5.36 -12.21
CA ALA A 58 12.09 -5.79 -11.92
C ALA A 58 12.22 -6.40 -10.51
N ARG A 59 11.50 -5.87 -9.53
CA ARG A 59 11.42 -6.48 -8.18
C ARG A 59 10.73 -7.83 -8.23
N LEU A 60 9.62 -7.94 -8.97
CA LEU A 60 8.95 -9.22 -9.17
C LEU A 60 9.86 -10.22 -9.88
N GLU A 61 10.56 -9.82 -10.94
CA GLU A 61 11.51 -10.67 -11.66
C GLU A 61 12.64 -11.18 -10.75
N MET A 62 13.18 -10.30 -9.91
CA MET A 62 14.24 -10.66 -8.94
C MET A 62 13.75 -11.67 -7.89
N ASN A 63 12.48 -11.58 -7.48
CA ASN A 63 11.89 -12.41 -6.43
C ASN A 63 11.12 -13.63 -6.99
N ALA A 64 10.88 -13.70 -8.30
CA ALA A 64 10.05 -14.72 -8.92
C ALA A 64 10.74 -16.09 -8.92
N GLU A 65 10.03 -17.08 -8.39
CA GLU A 65 10.46 -18.48 -8.41
C GLU A 65 9.79 -19.22 -9.57
N TRP A 66 10.59 -19.85 -10.43
CA TRP A 66 10.06 -20.53 -11.64
C TRP A 66 10.16 -22.06 -11.59
N ASN A 67 11.00 -22.59 -10.70
CA ASN A 67 11.33 -24.02 -10.66
C ASN A 67 10.88 -24.72 -9.36
N THR A 68 10.70 -23.96 -8.28
CA THR A 68 10.37 -24.51 -6.96
C THR A 68 9.08 -23.90 -6.47
N PHE A 69 8.10 -24.72 -6.10
CA PHE A 69 6.86 -24.20 -5.54
C PHE A 69 7.10 -23.68 -4.13
N THR A 70 7.17 -22.36 -3.97
CA THR A 70 7.36 -21.70 -2.68
C THR A 70 6.05 -21.40 -1.96
N VAL A 71 6.00 -21.70 -0.65
CA VAL A 71 4.86 -21.44 0.24
C VAL A 71 5.32 -20.63 1.45
N ALA A 72 4.70 -19.47 1.69
CA ALA A 72 5.02 -18.64 2.84
C ALA A 72 4.08 -18.91 4.02
N PHE A 73 4.66 -19.09 5.21
CA PHE A 73 3.93 -19.10 6.48
C PHE A 73 3.91 -17.68 7.03
N TYR A 74 2.76 -17.04 6.89
CA TYR A 74 2.47 -15.66 7.28
C TYR A 74 1.50 -15.66 8.45
N GLY A 75 1.51 -14.64 9.33
CA GLY A 75 0.52 -14.54 10.41
C GLY A 75 1.06 -14.05 11.75
N GLU A 76 0.22 -14.10 12.77
CA GLU A 76 0.45 -13.44 14.06
C GLU A 76 1.68 -14.01 14.79
N THR A 77 2.26 -13.17 15.66
CA THR A 77 3.35 -13.59 16.55
C THR A 77 2.83 -14.67 17.51
N GLY A 78 3.56 -15.78 17.64
CA GLY A 78 3.13 -16.89 18.50
C GLY A 78 1.92 -17.70 17.99
N ALA A 79 1.52 -17.55 16.72
CA ALA A 79 0.49 -18.38 16.09
C ALA A 79 0.96 -19.84 15.83
N GLY A 80 2.27 -20.10 15.86
CA GLY A 80 2.86 -21.43 15.66
C GLY A 80 3.39 -21.71 14.25
N LYS A 81 3.69 -20.67 13.46
CA LYS A 81 4.27 -20.75 12.11
C LYS A 81 5.52 -21.65 12.06
N SER A 82 6.57 -21.26 12.80
CA SER A 82 7.82 -22.00 12.86
C SER A 82 7.67 -23.40 13.48
N SER A 83 6.68 -23.60 14.36
CA SER A 83 6.36 -24.94 14.88
C SER A 83 5.82 -25.86 13.78
N ILE A 84 4.98 -25.35 12.87
CA ILE A 84 4.43 -26.16 11.77
C ILE A 84 5.56 -26.50 10.81
N ILE A 85 6.38 -25.50 10.46
CA ILE A 85 7.55 -25.70 9.61
C ILE A 85 8.50 -26.72 10.23
N GLU A 86 8.88 -26.59 11.50
CA GLU A 86 9.77 -27.55 12.17
C GLU A 86 9.20 -28.97 12.17
N THR A 87 7.89 -29.11 12.42
CA THR A 87 7.22 -30.42 12.38
C THR A 87 7.26 -31.03 10.99
N LEU A 88 7.03 -30.23 9.94
CA LEU A 88 7.13 -30.68 8.55
C LEU A 88 8.57 -31.03 8.16
N ARG A 89 9.57 -30.23 8.56
CA ARG A 89 10.99 -30.55 8.31
C ARG A 89 11.36 -31.93 8.84
N ILE A 90 10.85 -32.28 10.01
CA ILE A 90 11.06 -33.59 10.65
C ILE A 90 10.32 -34.69 9.88
N LEU A 91 8.99 -34.53 9.68
CA LEU A 91 8.13 -35.56 9.09
C LEU A 91 8.41 -35.82 7.61
N LEU A 92 8.90 -34.82 6.87
CA LEU A 92 9.24 -34.90 5.45
C LEU A 92 10.74 -35.13 5.22
N HIS A 93 11.50 -35.42 6.28
CA HIS A 93 12.92 -35.76 6.19
C HIS A 93 13.77 -34.71 5.45
N GLU A 94 13.59 -33.44 5.81
CA GLU A 94 14.36 -32.33 5.24
C GLU A 94 15.87 -32.54 5.48
N SER A 95 16.68 -32.45 4.42
CA SER A 95 18.08 -32.88 4.45
C SER A 95 18.94 -32.20 5.54
N GLY A 96 18.77 -30.90 5.76
CA GLY A 96 19.42 -30.16 6.84
C GLY A 96 18.98 -30.64 8.21
N LYS A 97 17.66 -30.81 8.41
CA LYS A 97 17.08 -31.37 9.63
C LYS A 97 17.61 -32.77 9.96
N MET A 98 17.73 -33.65 8.96
CA MET A 98 18.31 -34.98 9.16
C MET A 98 19.77 -34.89 9.63
N ASN A 99 20.56 -33.98 9.07
CA ASN A 99 21.95 -33.77 9.51
C ASN A 99 22.03 -33.22 10.95
N GLU A 100 21.15 -32.28 11.31
CA GLU A 100 21.01 -31.80 12.71
C GLU A 100 20.72 -32.95 13.67
N GLN A 101 19.75 -33.83 13.33
CA GLN A 101 19.36 -34.99 14.13
C GLN A 101 20.48 -36.04 14.23
N LEU A 102 21.23 -36.28 13.15
CA LEU A 102 22.40 -37.16 13.18
C LEU A 102 23.49 -36.62 14.11
N ALA A 103 23.75 -35.31 14.09
CA ALA A 103 24.69 -34.67 15.00
C ALA A 103 24.22 -34.78 16.46
N PHE A 104 22.93 -34.56 16.71
CA PHE A 104 22.32 -34.75 18.03
C PHE A 104 22.54 -36.19 18.55
N ARG A 105 22.23 -37.20 17.73
CA ARG A 105 22.42 -38.62 18.10
C ARG A 105 23.87 -38.95 18.39
N ALA A 106 24.81 -38.45 17.57
CA ALA A 106 26.23 -38.67 17.78
C ALA A 106 26.72 -38.12 19.13
N VAL A 107 26.26 -36.93 19.53
CA VAL A 107 26.56 -36.34 20.85
C VAL A 107 25.87 -37.13 21.97
N GLN A 108 24.61 -37.51 21.78
CA GLN A 108 23.83 -38.28 22.74
C GLN A 108 24.49 -39.64 23.06
N GLU A 109 24.93 -40.36 22.02
CA GLU A 109 25.61 -41.64 22.16
C GLU A 109 27.00 -41.48 22.78
N LYS A 110 27.78 -40.50 22.32
CA LYS A 110 29.15 -40.25 22.81
C LYS A 110 29.21 -40.02 24.33
N TYR A 111 28.21 -39.34 24.88
CA TYR A 111 28.18 -38.98 26.31
C TYR A 111 27.11 -39.75 27.11
N PHE A 112 26.47 -40.77 26.53
CA PHE A 112 25.42 -41.58 27.17
C PHE A 112 24.25 -40.74 27.74
N LEU A 113 23.84 -39.69 27.01
CA LEU A 113 22.81 -38.73 27.43
C LEU A 113 21.40 -39.14 27.00
N SER A 114 21.07 -40.44 27.08
CA SER A 114 19.68 -40.87 26.86
C SER A 114 18.81 -40.51 28.08
N GLU A 115 17.49 -40.32 27.88
CA GLU A 115 16.55 -40.03 28.98
C GLU A 115 16.63 -41.11 30.08
N ASN A 116 16.74 -42.39 29.69
CA ASN A 116 16.87 -43.49 30.64
C ASN A 116 18.20 -43.46 31.41
N CYS A 117 19.31 -43.17 30.74
CA CYS A 117 20.61 -43.04 31.39
C CYS A 117 20.63 -41.87 32.38
N PHE A 118 20.05 -40.73 31.99
CA PHE A 118 19.96 -39.55 32.84
C PHE A 118 19.07 -39.79 34.06
N GLN A 119 17.86 -40.35 33.88
CA GLN A 119 16.97 -40.71 35.00
C GLN A 119 17.60 -41.73 35.94
N LYS A 120 18.30 -42.73 35.41
CA LYS A 120 19.02 -43.72 36.22
C LYS A 120 20.12 -43.07 37.05
N LEU A 121 20.90 -42.16 36.48
CA LEU A 121 21.94 -41.42 37.20
C LEU A 121 21.33 -40.58 38.33
N VAL A 122 20.23 -39.87 38.07
CA VAL A 122 19.51 -39.09 39.10
C VAL A 122 19.01 -40.00 40.22
N GLN A 123 18.40 -41.14 39.88
CA GLN A 123 17.90 -42.11 40.86
C GLN A 123 19.03 -42.73 41.69
N GLU A 124 20.17 -43.07 41.07
CA GLU A 124 21.35 -43.60 41.77
C GLU A 124 21.93 -42.57 42.74
N THR A 125 21.97 -41.29 42.35
CA THR A 125 22.39 -40.19 43.23
C THR A 125 21.45 -40.06 44.42
N GLU A 126 20.14 -40.00 44.20
CA GLU A 126 19.14 -39.91 45.29
C GLU A 126 19.22 -41.10 46.26
N GLN A 127 19.40 -42.32 45.73
CA GLN A 127 19.59 -43.52 46.56
C GLN A 127 20.88 -43.45 47.40
N ALA A 128 21.98 -42.93 46.83
CA ALA A 128 23.23 -42.75 47.56
C ALA A 128 23.09 -41.71 48.68
N GLU A 129 22.38 -40.61 48.43
CA GLU A 129 22.08 -39.59 49.44
C GLU A 129 21.23 -40.14 50.58
N ASN A 130 20.16 -40.89 50.25
CA ASN A 130 19.32 -41.55 51.24
C ASN A 130 20.11 -42.57 52.08
N LYS A 131 20.98 -43.36 51.45
CA LYS A 131 21.84 -44.32 52.17
C LYS A 131 22.75 -43.60 53.16
N LEU A 132 23.35 -42.48 52.77
CA LEU A 132 24.23 -41.68 53.62
C LEU A 132 23.48 -41.04 54.79
N ALA A 133 22.26 -40.55 54.55
CA ALA A 133 21.38 -40.03 55.61
C ALA A 133 21.06 -41.12 56.65
N VAL A 134 20.70 -42.33 56.21
CA VAL A 134 20.41 -43.47 57.09
C VAL A 134 21.64 -43.88 57.91
N ILE A 135 22.83 -43.92 57.30
CA ILE A 135 24.08 -44.24 58.04
C ILE A 135 24.36 -43.16 59.10
N THR A 136 24.18 -41.88 58.74
CA THR A 136 24.37 -40.76 59.66
C THR A 136 23.42 -40.85 60.86
N GLU A 137 22.15 -41.19 60.62
CA GLU A 137 21.17 -41.40 61.68
C GLU A 137 21.54 -42.60 62.57
N LYS A 138 22.00 -43.72 61.98
CA LYS A 138 22.49 -44.88 62.75
C LYS A 138 23.67 -44.51 63.64
N ILE A 139 24.64 -43.73 63.14
CA ILE A 139 25.77 -43.25 63.94
C ILE A 139 25.27 -42.42 65.11
N ALA A 140 24.35 -41.49 64.88
CA ALA A 140 23.76 -40.67 65.94
C ALA A 140 23.01 -41.51 66.98
N ALA A 141 22.22 -42.50 66.54
CA ALA A 141 21.48 -43.39 67.41
C ALA A 141 22.41 -44.26 68.28
N VAL A 142 23.48 -44.81 67.71
CA VAL A 142 24.48 -45.61 68.45
C VAL A 142 25.19 -44.74 69.49
N ARG A 143 25.59 -43.51 69.13
CA ARG A 143 26.21 -42.55 70.07
C ARG A 143 25.27 -42.22 71.22
N LEU A 144 24.00 -41.92 70.92
CA LEU A 144 23.01 -41.58 71.95
C LEU A 144 22.75 -42.76 72.90
N ALA A 145 22.58 -43.97 72.36
CA ALA A 145 22.38 -45.17 73.16
C ALA A 145 23.59 -45.45 74.07
N PHE A 146 24.81 -45.23 73.55
CA PHE A 146 26.02 -45.35 74.33
C PHE A 146 26.11 -44.29 75.43
N ASP A 147 25.85 -43.01 75.14
CA ASP A 147 25.87 -41.94 76.14
C ASP A 147 24.89 -42.22 77.29
N GLN A 148 23.69 -42.73 76.97
CA GLN A 148 22.70 -43.15 77.95
C GLN A 148 23.19 -44.32 78.80
N GLN A 149 23.73 -45.37 78.17
CA GLN A 149 24.24 -46.54 78.86
C GLN A 149 25.43 -46.18 79.77
N GLN A 150 26.36 -45.37 79.27
CA GLN A 150 27.52 -44.89 80.02
C GLN A 150 27.09 -44.08 81.25
N GLN A 151 26.08 -43.22 81.15
CA GLN A 151 25.54 -42.50 82.31
C GLN A 151 24.93 -43.44 83.36
N ILE A 152 24.23 -44.48 82.95
CA ILE A 152 23.66 -45.50 83.85
C ILE A 152 24.79 -46.24 84.56
N ASP A 153 25.79 -46.70 83.81
CA ASP A 153 26.91 -47.46 84.35
C ASP A 153 27.79 -46.63 85.29
N LEU A 154 28.03 -45.35 84.97
CA LEU A 154 28.76 -44.42 85.84
C LEU A 154 28.01 -44.16 87.16
N LYS A 155 26.69 -43.96 87.12
CA LYS A 155 25.86 -43.83 88.34
C LYS A 155 25.90 -45.11 89.19
N HIS A 156 25.90 -46.28 88.54
CA HIS A 156 26.02 -47.56 89.24
C HIS A 156 27.39 -47.70 89.93
N ILE A 157 28.48 -47.34 89.22
CA ILE A 157 29.84 -47.30 89.78
C ILE A 157 29.92 -46.33 90.97
N GLU A 158 29.37 -45.12 90.85
CA GLU A 158 29.34 -44.13 91.92
C GLU A 158 28.57 -44.64 93.14
N SER A 159 27.41 -45.28 92.92
CA SER A 159 26.62 -45.90 93.99
C SER A 159 27.41 -47.00 94.73
N LEU A 160 28.05 -47.91 93.98
CA LEU A 160 28.90 -48.96 94.55
C LEU A 160 30.09 -48.37 95.33
N GLN A 161 30.73 -47.31 94.82
CA GLN A 161 31.81 -46.61 95.51
C GLN A 161 31.34 -45.98 96.82
N ASN A 162 30.16 -45.34 96.82
CA ASN A 162 29.56 -44.76 98.00
C ASN A 162 29.21 -45.83 99.05
N GLN A 163 28.60 -46.95 98.64
CA GLN A 163 28.32 -48.09 99.52
C GLN A 163 29.60 -48.68 100.13
N ILE A 164 30.66 -48.86 99.34
CA ILE A 164 31.96 -49.35 99.82
C ILE A 164 32.57 -48.37 100.83
N ASN A 165 32.51 -47.07 100.57
CA ASN A 165 33.05 -46.04 101.47
C ASN A 165 32.25 -45.94 102.78
N GLU A 166 30.92 -46.03 102.71
CA GLU A 166 30.03 -46.03 103.87
C GLU A 166 30.24 -47.28 104.74
N HIS A 167 30.35 -48.46 104.12
CA HIS A 167 30.73 -49.69 104.82
C HIS A 167 32.12 -49.60 105.47
N LYS A 168 33.12 -48.99 104.80
CA LYS A 168 34.46 -48.79 105.38
C LYS A 168 34.46 -47.82 106.58
N ARG A 169 33.57 -46.81 106.57
CA ARG A 169 33.41 -45.83 107.67
C ARG A 169 32.71 -46.42 108.88
N THR A 170 31.73 -47.31 108.68
CA THR A 170 30.90 -47.90 109.75
C THR A 170 31.42 -49.25 110.28
N ALA A 171 32.47 -49.81 109.67
CA ALA A 171 33.02 -51.12 110.04
C ALA A 171 33.75 -51.15 111.40
N SER A 172 33.48 -52.20 112.19
CA SER A 172 34.16 -52.49 113.47
C SER A 172 35.62 -52.94 113.29
N LEU A 173 36.43 -52.89 114.36
CA LEU A 173 37.86 -53.28 114.33
C LEU A 173 38.09 -54.72 113.82
N TRP A 174 37.18 -55.65 114.13
CA TRP A 174 37.22 -57.04 113.61
C TRP A 174 36.81 -57.15 112.14
N GLN A 175 35.87 -56.33 111.66
CA GLN A 175 35.46 -56.29 110.25
C GLN A 175 36.57 -55.70 109.35
N LYS A 176 37.35 -54.75 109.86
CA LYS A 176 38.53 -54.19 109.16
C LYS A 176 39.71 -55.17 109.08
N LEU A 177 39.82 -56.12 110.01
CA LEU A 177 40.83 -57.18 109.98
C LEU A 177 40.46 -58.29 108.97
N LEU A 178 39.18 -58.65 108.88
CA LEU A 178 38.65 -59.65 107.93
C LEU A 178 38.73 -59.20 106.47
N SER A 179 38.58 -57.91 106.18
CA SER A 179 38.73 -57.36 104.82
C SER A 179 40.16 -57.43 104.28
N TRP A 180 41.15 -57.72 105.13
CA TRP A 180 42.54 -57.93 104.72
C TRP A 180 42.78 -59.32 104.09
N PHE A 181 41.93 -60.31 104.42
CA PHE A 181 42.03 -61.69 103.92
C PHE A 181 40.94 -62.05 102.89
N ARG A 182 39.90 -61.22 102.70
CA ARG A 182 38.83 -61.45 101.70
C ARG A 182 38.25 -60.14 101.17
N LYS A 183 38.20 -59.99 99.84
CA LYS A 183 37.58 -58.83 99.16
C LYS A 183 36.07 -58.79 99.39
N MET A 184 35.51 -57.58 99.51
CA MET A 184 34.06 -57.40 99.71
C MET A 184 33.27 -57.75 98.44
N PRO A 185 32.02 -58.26 98.56
CA PRO A 185 31.16 -58.52 97.40
C PRO A 185 31.03 -57.29 96.48
N GLN A 186 30.84 -56.11 97.07
CA GLN A 186 30.73 -54.84 96.34
C GLN A 186 32.04 -54.43 95.65
N GLU A 187 33.21 -54.81 96.17
CA GLU A 187 34.51 -54.53 95.53
C GLU A 187 34.76 -55.45 94.33
N ILE A 188 34.23 -56.68 94.36
CA ILE A 188 34.22 -57.59 93.20
C ILE A 188 33.24 -57.06 92.15
N GLU A 189 32.04 -56.67 92.56
CA GLU A 189 31.01 -56.08 91.70
C GLU A 189 31.47 -54.77 91.05
N LEU A 190 32.16 -53.89 91.79
CA LEU A 190 32.77 -52.67 91.25
C LEU A 190 33.84 -52.98 90.19
N LYS A 191 34.65 -54.03 90.39
CA LYS A 191 35.65 -54.44 89.40
C LYS A 191 34.96 -54.98 88.13
N THR A 192 33.91 -55.78 88.29
CA THR A 192 33.11 -56.31 87.17
C THR A 192 32.39 -55.18 86.42
N ALA A 193 31.77 -54.24 87.12
CA ALA A 193 31.11 -53.08 86.52
C ALA A 193 32.08 -52.19 85.75
N ARG A 194 33.30 -51.98 86.29
CA ARG A 194 34.37 -51.26 85.56
C ARG A 194 34.84 -52.00 84.30
N GLN A 195 34.97 -53.32 84.36
CA GLN A 195 35.29 -54.12 83.18
C GLN A 195 34.17 -54.05 82.15
N GLN A 196 32.92 -54.13 82.56
CA GLN A 196 31.75 -54.04 81.69
C GLN A 196 31.66 -52.67 80.99
N VAL A 197 32.00 -51.57 81.67
CA VAL A 197 32.13 -50.25 81.03
C VAL A 197 33.22 -50.26 79.97
N GLN A 198 34.40 -50.84 80.25
CA GLN A 198 35.48 -50.94 79.27
C GLN A 198 35.06 -51.78 78.05
N ASP A 199 34.44 -52.94 78.27
CA ASP A 199 33.95 -53.80 77.20
C ASP A 199 32.86 -53.11 76.36
N THR A 200 32.02 -52.28 76.99
CA THR A 200 30.97 -51.49 76.34
C THR A 200 31.57 -50.35 75.50
N VAL A 201 32.62 -49.68 76.00
CA VAL A 201 33.39 -48.67 75.26
C VAL A 201 34.02 -49.30 74.03
N ASP A 202 34.73 -50.41 74.19
CA ASP A 202 35.44 -51.08 73.08
C ASP A 202 34.44 -51.58 72.01
N SER A 203 33.29 -52.10 72.44
CA SER A 203 32.19 -52.52 71.56
C SER A 203 31.57 -51.34 70.81
N HIS A 204 31.33 -50.21 71.48
CA HIS A 204 30.82 -48.98 70.87
C HIS A 204 31.82 -48.39 69.86
N GLU A 205 33.10 -48.30 70.22
CA GLU A 205 34.14 -47.84 69.29
C GLU A 205 34.24 -48.73 68.05
N CYS A 206 34.13 -50.05 68.22
CA CYS A 206 34.08 -51.00 67.10
C CYS A 206 32.83 -50.79 66.22
N ALA A 207 31.66 -50.58 66.82
CA ALA A 207 30.41 -50.34 66.10
C ALA A 207 30.43 -49.02 65.33
N ILE A 208 30.90 -47.94 65.96
CA ILE A 208 31.05 -46.63 65.32
C ILE A 208 32.08 -46.68 64.20
N ARG A 209 33.22 -47.36 64.40
CA ARG A 209 34.25 -47.49 63.37
C ARG A 209 33.72 -48.17 62.11
N LYS A 210 32.97 -49.27 62.25
CA LYS A 210 32.31 -49.93 61.12
C LYS A 210 31.35 -49.00 60.37
N LEU A 211 30.53 -48.25 61.10
CA LEU A 211 29.59 -47.31 60.50
C LEU A 211 30.30 -46.11 59.83
N LEU A 212 31.43 -45.65 60.37
CA LEU A 212 32.26 -44.60 59.75
C LEU A 212 32.94 -45.10 58.47
N ASP A 213 33.40 -46.35 58.43
CA ASP A 213 33.93 -46.97 57.21
C ASP A 213 32.82 -47.09 56.15
N GLU A 214 31.62 -47.57 56.52
CA GLU A 214 30.45 -47.60 55.63
C GLU A 214 30.01 -46.19 55.16
N GLN A 215 30.12 -45.18 56.04
CA GLN A 215 29.85 -43.78 55.70
C GLN A 215 30.85 -43.28 54.65
N GLY A 216 32.14 -43.55 54.83
CA GLY A 216 33.20 -43.15 53.90
C GLY A 216 33.01 -43.77 52.52
N GLU A 217 32.68 -45.06 52.44
CA GLU A 217 32.36 -45.74 51.17
C GLU A 217 31.11 -45.14 50.49
N ALA A 218 30.05 -44.87 51.27
CA ALA A 218 28.84 -44.25 50.75
C ALA A 218 29.09 -42.81 50.26
N GLU A 219 29.92 -42.04 50.96
CA GLU A 219 30.29 -40.68 50.60
C GLU A 219 31.17 -40.64 49.34
N GLN A 220 32.13 -41.55 49.21
CA GLN A 220 32.92 -41.69 47.99
C GLN A 220 32.02 -42.00 46.79
N LYS A 221 31.12 -42.99 46.92
CA LYS A 221 30.18 -43.34 45.86
C LYS A 221 29.25 -42.17 45.48
N LYS A 222 28.77 -41.42 46.47
CA LYS A 222 27.98 -40.20 46.24
C LYS A 222 28.78 -39.17 45.44
N ASN A 223 30.02 -38.91 45.83
CA ASN A 223 30.88 -37.93 45.17
C ASN A 223 31.19 -38.33 43.71
N GLU A 224 31.43 -39.62 43.45
CA GLU A 224 31.60 -40.15 42.08
C GLU A 224 30.34 -39.94 41.22
N LEU A 225 29.15 -40.18 41.77
CA LEU A 225 27.88 -39.96 41.06
C LEU A 225 27.62 -38.47 40.79
N ILE A 226 27.88 -37.59 41.76
CA ILE A 226 27.77 -36.14 41.59
C ILE A 226 28.72 -35.63 40.51
N GLN A 227 29.96 -36.11 40.48
CA GLN A 227 30.93 -35.71 39.46
C GLN A 227 30.46 -36.14 38.05
N ARG A 228 29.91 -37.35 37.91
CA ARG A 228 29.32 -37.80 36.64
C ARG A 228 28.10 -36.97 36.25
N GLN A 229 27.27 -36.59 37.21
CA GLN A 229 26.11 -35.72 36.98
C GLN A 229 26.55 -34.34 36.48
N GLN A 230 27.55 -33.72 37.11
CA GLN A 230 28.10 -32.43 36.67
C GLN A 230 28.68 -32.48 35.25
N GLN A 231 29.40 -33.57 34.90
CA GLN A 231 29.90 -33.78 33.55
C GLN A 231 28.74 -33.94 32.54
N SER A 232 27.73 -34.73 32.89
CA SER A 232 26.52 -34.91 32.10
C SER A 232 25.78 -33.58 31.87
N GLU A 233 25.64 -32.76 32.90
CA GLU A 233 24.98 -31.44 32.84
C GLU A 233 25.72 -30.47 31.89
N SER A 234 27.05 -30.52 31.87
CA SER A 234 27.86 -29.71 30.95
C SER A 234 27.58 -30.09 29.50
N HIS A 235 27.57 -31.39 29.18
CA HIS A 235 27.29 -31.87 27.83
C HIS A 235 25.81 -31.74 27.44
N LEU A 236 24.89 -31.69 28.42
CA LEU A 236 23.48 -31.47 28.17
C LEU A 236 23.19 -30.09 27.57
N LYS A 237 24.00 -29.07 27.90
CA LYS A 237 23.92 -27.74 27.25
C LYS A 237 24.24 -27.81 25.76
N GLU A 238 25.30 -28.54 25.40
CA GLU A 238 25.71 -28.77 24.01
C GLU A 238 24.62 -29.55 23.26
N LEU A 239 24.10 -30.63 23.87
CA LEU A 239 23.03 -31.44 23.30
C LEU A 239 21.73 -30.64 23.11
N ASN A 240 21.35 -29.80 24.08
CA ASN A 240 20.14 -28.98 24.01
C ASN A 240 20.21 -27.92 22.91
N ALA A 241 21.41 -27.43 22.56
CA ALA A 241 21.58 -26.50 21.44
C ALA A 241 21.32 -27.17 20.07
N MET A 242 21.42 -28.50 20.00
CA MET A 242 21.15 -29.31 18.80
C MET A 242 19.77 -29.96 18.83
N ALA A 243 18.98 -29.76 19.89
CA ALA A 243 17.68 -30.37 20.04
C ALA A 243 16.66 -29.80 19.03
N ASP A 244 15.70 -30.63 18.66
CA ASP A 244 14.62 -30.21 17.79
C ASP A 244 13.75 -29.12 18.42
N GLY A 245 13.26 -28.20 17.60
CA GLY A 245 12.52 -27.03 18.08
C GLY A 245 13.35 -25.76 18.23
N ALA A 246 14.60 -25.75 17.74
CA ALA A 246 15.48 -24.57 17.78
C ALA A 246 14.89 -23.33 17.07
N ILE A 247 14.04 -23.53 16.05
CA ILE A 247 13.34 -22.44 15.35
C ILE A 247 11.97 -22.12 15.97
N ILE A 248 11.54 -22.84 17.01
CA ILE A 248 10.27 -22.58 17.69
C ILE A 248 10.51 -21.49 18.74
N GLY A 249 10.03 -20.29 18.45
CA GLY A 249 10.15 -19.16 19.36
C GLY A 249 9.38 -19.31 20.66
N ASP A 250 9.76 -18.51 21.65
CA ASP A 250 9.12 -18.38 22.97
C ASP A 250 7.80 -17.56 22.94
N GLY A 251 7.41 -17.06 21.76
CA GLY A 251 6.27 -16.17 21.57
C GLY A 251 6.62 -14.68 21.54
N SER A 252 7.91 -14.32 21.64
CA SER A 252 8.40 -12.95 21.41
C SER A 252 8.19 -12.49 19.96
N SER A 253 7.83 -11.21 19.78
CA SER A 253 7.73 -10.55 18.46
C SER A 253 9.04 -10.54 17.69
N ASP A 254 10.17 -10.68 18.40
CA ASP A 254 11.49 -10.43 17.86
C ASP A 254 12.23 -11.71 17.46
N PHE A 255 11.60 -12.88 17.59
CA PHE A 255 12.27 -14.17 17.39
C PHE A 255 12.69 -14.41 15.93
N THR A 256 11.79 -14.13 14.98
CA THR A 256 12.08 -14.24 13.54
C THR A 256 12.11 -12.83 12.93
N ARG A 257 13.30 -12.34 12.59
CA ARG A 257 13.49 -11.01 11.97
C ARG A 257 13.82 -11.06 10.48
N GLN A 258 14.24 -12.22 9.98
CA GLN A 258 14.57 -12.47 8.59
C GLN A 258 13.81 -13.69 8.10
N THR A 259 13.35 -13.66 6.86
CA THR A 259 12.66 -14.80 6.27
C THR A 259 13.64 -15.95 6.05
N LYS A 260 13.33 -17.13 6.60
CA LYS A 260 14.14 -18.35 6.40
C LYS A 260 13.47 -19.28 5.39
N ARG A 261 14.27 -19.85 4.49
CA ARG A 261 13.83 -20.81 3.47
C ARG A 261 14.24 -22.24 3.84
N TYR A 262 13.30 -23.17 3.70
CA TYR A 262 13.53 -24.61 3.86
C TYR A 262 13.09 -25.34 2.60
N ASN A 263 14.03 -26.03 1.93
CA ASN A 263 13.72 -26.81 0.73
C ASN A 263 13.32 -28.23 1.14
N MET A 264 12.21 -28.72 0.59
CA MET A 264 11.63 -30.02 0.94
C MET A 264 11.15 -30.77 -0.29
N GLU A 265 10.87 -32.05 -0.08
CA GLU A 265 10.30 -32.94 -1.09
C GLU A 265 9.12 -33.71 -0.48
N LEU A 266 8.02 -33.80 -1.22
CA LEU A 266 6.83 -34.57 -0.84
C LEU A 266 6.24 -35.22 -2.09
N ASP A 267 6.08 -36.54 -2.07
CA ASP A 267 5.56 -37.34 -3.20
C ASP A 267 6.27 -37.06 -4.55
N GLY A 268 7.59 -36.81 -4.50
CA GLY A 268 8.41 -36.47 -5.67
C GLY A 268 8.30 -35.01 -6.13
N HIS A 269 7.49 -34.18 -5.47
CA HIS A 269 7.38 -32.75 -5.72
C HIS A 269 8.36 -31.97 -4.84
N LYS A 270 9.25 -31.20 -5.47
CA LYS A 270 10.15 -30.27 -4.77
C LYS A 270 9.45 -28.95 -4.51
N PHE A 271 9.54 -28.47 -3.27
CA PHE A 271 8.90 -27.23 -2.83
C PHE A 271 9.73 -26.56 -1.74
N ALA A 272 9.42 -25.31 -1.43
CA ALA A 272 10.10 -24.56 -0.38
C ALA A 272 9.10 -23.93 0.58
N LEU A 273 9.42 -23.93 1.87
CA LEU A 273 8.69 -23.17 2.88
C LEU A 273 9.47 -21.93 3.30
N LEU A 274 8.77 -20.81 3.39
CA LEU A 274 9.30 -19.56 3.93
C LEU A 274 8.71 -19.30 5.32
N ASP A 275 9.56 -19.21 6.33
CA ASP A 275 9.18 -18.78 7.68
C ASP A 275 9.25 -17.25 7.75
N VAL A 276 8.09 -16.59 7.72
CA VAL A 276 7.98 -15.12 7.64
C VAL A 276 7.86 -14.53 9.05
N PRO A 277 8.49 -13.37 9.33
CA PRO A 277 8.29 -12.62 10.58
C PRO A 277 6.82 -12.42 10.97
N GLY A 278 6.56 -12.27 12.27
CA GLY A 278 5.23 -11.97 12.80
C GLY A 278 4.71 -10.60 12.36
N ILE A 279 3.40 -10.51 12.10
CA ILE A 279 2.75 -9.33 11.49
C ILE A 279 2.10 -8.40 12.51
N GLU A 280 2.37 -8.63 13.80
CA GLU A 280 1.84 -7.83 14.91
C GLU A 280 3.02 -7.34 15.77
N GLY A 281 3.24 -6.03 15.81
CA GLY A 281 4.25 -5.39 16.66
C GLY A 281 5.04 -4.27 15.97
N LYS A 282 6.38 -4.27 16.11
CA LYS A 282 7.29 -3.25 15.52
C LYS A 282 7.58 -3.52 14.03
N GLU A 283 6.54 -3.54 13.23
CA GLU A 283 6.56 -3.99 11.82
C GLU A 283 7.44 -3.15 10.88
N GLY A 284 7.69 -1.87 11.20
CA GLY A 284 8.57 -1.03 10.39
C GLY A 284 10.00 -1.59 10.20
N LEU A 285 10.42 -2.52 11.07
CA LEU A 285 11.72 -3.19 10.98
C LEU A 285 11.73 -4.43 10.07
N VAL A 286 10.55 -5.01 9.77
CA VAL A 286 10.43 -6.29 9.04
C VAL A 286 9.50 -6.23 7.83
N LEU A 287 8.92 -5.07 7.51
CA LEU A 287 8.01 -4.89 6.39
C LEU A 287 8.60 -5.38 5.06
N LYS A 288 9.85 -5.05 4.79
CA LYS A 288 10.53 -5.46 3.56
C LYS A 288 10.67 -6.98 3.46
N GLU A 289 11.05 -7.65 4.56
CA GLU A 289 11.18 -9.12 4.61
C GLU A 289 9.84 -9.82 4.37
N ILE A 290 8.75 -9.23 4.87
CA ILE A 290 7.38 -9.69 4.64
C ILE A 290 7.00 -9.52 3.17
N GLU A 291 7.22 -8.32 2.60
CA GLU A 291 6.93 -8.04 1.19
C GLU A 291 7.70 -8.96 0.24
N ASP A 292 9.01 -9.14 0.46
CA ASP A 292 9.86 -10.00 -0.36
C ASP A 292 9.41 -11.46 -0.27
N ALA A 293 9.07 -11.95 0.94
CA ALA A 293 8.60 -13.33 1.13
C ALA A 293 7.24 -13.60 0.47
N VAL A 294 6.30 -12.66 0.58
CA VAL A 294 4.97 -12.80 -0.05
C VAL A 294 5.08 -12.71 -1.58
N GLN A 295 5.95 -11.85 -2.12
CA GLN A 295 6.21 -11.78 -3.55
C GLN A 295 6.83 -13.08 -4.09
N THR A 296 7.74 -13.68 -3.33
CA THR A 296 8.39 -14.95 -3.69
C THR A 296 7.44 -16.15 -3.62
N ALA A 297 6.38 -16.07 -2.81
CA ALA A 297 5.49 -17.21 -2.56
C ALA A 297 4.39 -17.36 -3.63
N HIS A 298 4.15 -18.61 -4.05
CA HIS A 298 3.02 -18.96 -4.92
C HIS A 298 1.75 -19.28 -4.14
N ALA A 299 1.90 -19.65 -2.87
CA ALA A 299 0.82 -19.81 -1.91
C ALA A 299 1.23 -19.27 -0.54
N VAL A 300 0.27 -18.77 0.22
CA VAL A 300 0.48 -18.23 1.56
C VAL A 300 -0.45 -18.96 2.53
N PHE A 301 0.12 -19.50 3.60
CA PHE A 301 -0.62 -19.92 4.77
C PHE A 301 -0.66 -18.76 5.77
N TYR A 302 -1.83 -18.18 5.97
CA TYR A 302 -2.09 -17.29 7.09
C TYR A 302 -2.37 -18.13 8.35
N VAL A 303 -1.46 -18.14 9.32
CA VAL A 303 -1.56 -18.91 10.56
C VAL A 303 -2.08 -18.04 11.68
N THR A 304 -3.13 -18.51 12.35
CA THR A 304 -3.68 -17.90 13.56
C THR A 304 -3.92 -18.95 14.64
N ASN A 305 -3.93 -18.52 15.89
CA ASN A 305 -4.31 -19.35 17.04
C ASN A 305 -5.70 -19.02 17.59
N GLN A 306 -6.43 -18.10 16.93
CA GLN A 306 -7.79 -17.71 17.29
C GLN A 306 -8.79 -18.32 16.29
N PRO A 307 -9.89 -18.93 16.77
CA PRO A 307 -10.94 -19.45 15.91
C PRO A 307 -11.88 -18.32 15.43
N ALA A 308 -11.39 -17.08 15.34
CA ALA A 308 -12.19 -15.90 15.04
C ALA A 308 -11.51 -15.05 13.96
N PRO A 309 -12.30 -14.29 13.17
CA PRO A 309 -11.74 -13.36 12.20
C PRO A 309 -10.71 -12.39 12.81
N PRO A 310 -9.63 -12.04 12.09
CA PRO A 310 -8.65 -11.07 12.57
C PRO A 310 -9.29 -9.71 12.84
N GLN A 311 -8.76 -8.97 13.81
CA GLN A 311 -9.29 -7.65 14.17
C GLN A 311 -9.13 -6.66 12.99
N THR A 312 -10.19 -5.90 12.73
CA THR A 312 -10.18 -4.74 11.84
C THR A 312 -9.62 -3.53 12.58
N GLY A 313 -8.94 -2.66 11.84
CA GLY A 313 -8.39 -1.42 12.35
C GLY A 313 -9.43 -0.37 12.73
N ASP A 314 -8.96 0.71 13.34
CA ASP A 314 -9.72 1.95 13.49
C ASP A 314 -9.27 2.99 12.44
N ASP A 315 -9.86 4.18 12.45
CA ASP A 315 -9.55 5.25 11.49
C ASP A 315 -8.08 5.73 11.56
N GLN A 316 -7.32 5.35 12.59
CA GLN A 316 -5.93 5.79 12.80
C GLN A 316 -4.90 4.67 12.60
N ARG A 317 -5.28 3.39 12.69
CA ARG A 317 -4.37 2.24 12.56
C ARG A 317 -5.01 1.09 11.80
N GLN A 318 -4.32 0.60 10.77
CA GLN A 318 -4.69 -0.64 10.09
C GLN A 318 -4.65 -1.83 11.07
N GLY A 319 -5.73 -2.61 11.09
CA GLY A 319 -5.82 -3.86 11.84
C GLY A 319 -5.17 -5.02 11.09
N THR A 320 -5.13 -6.18 11.74
CA THR A 320 -4.50 -7.39 11.19
C THR A 320 -5.15 -7.80 9.87
N LEU A 321 -6.46 -7.61 9.72
CA LEU A 321 -7.18 -7.91 8.48
C LEU A 321 -6.81 -6.98 7.32
N GLU A 322 -6.69 -5.68 7.56
CA GLU A 322 -6.26 -4.72 6.53
C GLU A 322 -4.82 -4.94 6.12
N LYS A 323 -3.94 -5.35 7.05
CA LYS A 323 -2.55 -5.72 6.75
C LYS A 323 -2.47 -6.98 5.91
N ILE A 324 -3.23 -8.02 6.25
CA ILE A 324 -3.38 -9.24 5.42
C ILE A 324 -3.81 -8.83 4.01
N LYS A 325 -4.85 -8.00 3.88
CA LYS A 325 -5.32 -7.53 2.58
C LYS A 325 -4.29 -6.70 1.82
N THR A 326 -3.49 -5.88 2.51
CA THR A 326 -2.48 -5.02 1.90
C THR A 326 -1.27 -5.81 1.41
N HIS A 327 -0.74 -6.72 2.24
CA HIS A 327 0.43 -7.51 1.90
C HIS A 327 0.11 -8.65 0.93
N LEU A 328 -1.06 -9.29 1.07
CA LEU A 328 -1.47 -10.42 0.24
C LEU A 328 -2.34 -10.00 -0.96
N LYS A 329 -2.34 -8.70 -1.30
CA LYS A 329 -3.33 -8.13 -2.22
C LYS A 329 -3.27 -8.76 -3.61
N ASP A 330 -4.34 -9.51 -3.89
CA ASP A 330 -4.92 -9.91 -5.16
C ASP A 330 -4.27 -10.98 -6.05
N GLN A 331 -3.08 -11.53 -5.77
CA GLN A 331 -2.40 -12.41 -6.76
C GLN A 331 -1.74 -13.70 -6.26
N THR A 332 -1.81 -14.02 -4.96
CA THR A 332 -1.25 -15.26 -4.39
C THR A 332 -2.36 -16.09 -3.75
N GLU A 333 -2.33 -17.41 -3.91
CA GLU A 333 -3.31 -18.30 -3.29
C GLU A 333 -3.17 -18.27 -1.76
N VAL A 334 -4.26 -17.99 -1.03
CA VAL A 334 -4.24 -17.86 0.44
C VAL A 334 -5.10 -18.93 1.10
N TRP A 335 -4.52 -19.57 2.11
CA TRP A 335 -5.18 -20.53 3.00
C TRP A 335 -5.06 -20.04 4.44
N THR A 336 -6.09 -20.22 5.26
CA THR A 336 -5.96 -20.01 6.71
C THR A 336 -5.58 -21.32 7.38
N ILE A 337 -4.58 -21.31 8.26
CA ILE A 337 -4.32 -22.39 9.20
C ILE A 337 -4.74 -21.92 10.59
N PHE A 338 -5.77 -22.56 11.16
CA PHE A 338 -6.08 -22.43 12.57
C PHE A 338 -5.27 -23.46 13.36
N ASN A 339 -4.29 -22.98 14.11
CA ASN A 339 -3.47 -23.79 15.00
C ASN A 339 -4.07 -23.78 16.42
N LYS A 340 -4.86 -24.81 16.74
CA LYS A 340 -5.45 -24.97 18.07
C LYS A 340 -4.38 -25.31 19.10
N LYS A 341 -4.27 -24.51 20.16
CA LYS A 341 -3.29 -24.73 21.24
C LYS A 341 -3.72 -25.87 22.15
N ILE A 342 -3.06 -27.03 22.04
CA ILE A 342 -3.27 -28.17 22.93
C ILE A 342 -1.97 -28.48 23.67
N VAL A 343 -1.94 -28.13 24.96
CA VAL A 343 -0.81 -28.38 25.87
C VAL A 343 -1.02 -29.58 26.80
N ASN A 344 -2.26 -30.08 26.87
CA ASN A 344 -2.66 -31.18 27.74
C ASN A 344 -3.34 -32.28 26.90
N PRO A 345 -2.86 -33.52 26.94
CA PRO A 345 -3.44 -34.64 26.18
C PRO A 345 -4.93 -34.86 26.50
N MET A 346 -5.38 -34.55 27.73
CA MET A 346 -6.79 -34.68 28.12
C MET A 346 -7.73 -33.80 27.30
N ALA A 347 -7.24 -32.74 26.66
CA ALA A 347 -8.07 -31.85 25.83
C ALA A 347 -8.54 -32.49 24.51
N ILE A 348 -7.90 -33.59 24.08
CA ILE A 348 -8.22 -34.34 22.85
C ILE A 348 -8.47 -35.82 23.11
N LYS A 349 -8.44 -36.24 24.37
CA LYS A 349 -8.69 -37.64 24.73
C LYS A 349 -10.18 -37.93 24.65
N ASN A 350 -10.56 -38.84 23.77
CA ASN A 350 -11.94 -39.22 23.49
C ASN A 350 -12.84 -38.03 23.08
N GLN A 351 -12.26 -36.99 22.50
CA GLN A 351 -12.96 -35.80 22.03
C GLN A 351 -12.41 -35.39 20.66
N PRO A 352 -13.24 -34.83 19.77
CA PRO A 352 -12.77 -34.29 18.50
C PRO A 352 -11.77 -33.14 18.71
N LEU A 353 -10.94 -32.89 17.70
CA LEU A 353 -9.96 -31.80 17.76
C LEU A 353 -10.65 -30.45 17.94
N LEU A 354 -11.77 -30.20 17.25
CA LEU A 354 -12.56 -28.98 17.33
C LEU A 354 -13.85 -29.22 18.10
N LYS A 355 -14.31 -28.19 18.81
CA LYS A 355 -15.63 -28.14 19.44
C LYS A 355 -16.64 -27.45 18.51
N ASP A 356 -17.93 -27.70 18.71
CA ASP A 356 -19.02 -27.13 17.88
C ASP A 356 -18.99 -25.59 17.82
N ASP A 357 -18.64 -24.91 18.90
CA ASP A 357 -18.53 -23.45 18.96
C ASP A 357 -17.32 -22.92 18.16
N GLU A 358 -16.19 -23.64 18.20
CA GLU A 358 -15.01 -23.33 17.41
C GLU A 358 -15.28 -23.55 15.91
N GLU A 359 -15.97 -24.64 15.53
CA GLU A 359 -16.34 -24.90 14.14
C GLU A 359 -17.22 -23.78 13.57
N ASN A 360 -18.24 -23.34 14.31
CA ASN A 360 -19.09 -22.22 13.89
C ASN A 360 -18.29 -20.91 13.74
N SER A 361 -17.35 -20.66 14.65
CA SER A 361 -16.52 -19.45 14.61
C SER A 361 -15.54 -19.48 13.41
N LEU A 362 -15.03 -20.66 13.06
CA LEU A 362 -14.18 -20.86 11.87
C LEU A 362 -14.95 -20.67 10.56
N ILE A 363 -16.24 -21.01 10.51
CA ILE A 363 -17.11 -20.70 9.36
C ILE A 363 -17.23 -19.19 9.17
N GLU A 364 -17.38 -18.42 10.26
CA GLU A 364 -17.41 -16.95 10.19
C GLU A 364 -16.06 -16.38 9.75
N LEU A 365 -14.95 -16.94 10.25
CA LEU A 365 -13.59 -16.59 9.81
C LEU A 365 -13.43 -16.80 8.31
N ASP A 366 -13.76 -18.00 7.82
CA ASP A 366 -13.64 -18.39 6.40
C ASP A 366 -14.43 -17.42 5.51
N LYS A 367 -15.67 -17.10 5.90
CA LYS A 367 -16.50 -16.11 5.19
C LYS A 367 -15.86 -14.73 5.14
N LYS A 368 -15.40 -14.17 6.26
CA LYS A 368 -14.78 -12.83 6.27
C LYS A 368 -13.47 -12.77 5.48
N MET A 369 -12.67 -13.84 5.53
CA MET A 369 -11.46 -13.93 4.72
C MET A 369 -11.79 -13.97 3.22
N HIS A 370 -12.83 -14.71 2.83
CA HIS A 370 -13.31 -14.75 1.45
C HIS A 370 -13.84 -13.37 0.97
N GLU A 371 -14.55 -12.64 1.84
CA GLU A 371 -15.02 -11.27 1.54
C GLU A 371 -13.85 -10.29 1.30
N GLN A 372 -12.74 -10.43 2.03
CA GLN A 372 -11.60 -9.51 1.93
C GLN A 372 -10.60 -9.83 0.83
N LEU A 373 -10.34 -11.12 0.59
CA LEU A 373 -9.32 -11.62 -0.34
C LEU A 373 -9.91 -12.17 -1.66
N GLY A 374 -11.24 -12.30 -1.73
CA GLY A 374 -11.97 -12.72 -2.92
C GLY A 374 -11.52 -14.08 -3.44
N LYS A 375 -11.37 -14.17 -4.78
CA LYS A 375 -11.08 -15.42 -5.51
C LYS A 375 -9.75 -16.10 -5.16
N ASN A 376 -8.85 -15.40 -4.47
CA ASN A 376 -7.54 -15.92 -4.09
C ASN A 376 -7.57 -16.70 -2.79
N TYR A 377 -8.60 -16.49 -1.95
CA TYR A 377 -8.80 -17.26 -0.74
C TYR A 377 -9.37 -18.64 -1.05
N ARG A 378 -8.88 -19.68 -0.37
CA ARG A 378 -9.31 -21.07 -0.57
C ARG A 378 -10.21 -21.56 0.53
N SER A 379 -9.64 -21.83 1.70
CA SER A 379 -10.40 -22.20 2.89
C SER A 379 -9.54 -22.09 4.15
N VAL A 380 -10.20 -22.27 5.28
CA VAL A 380 -9.56 -22.60 6.55
C VAL A 380 -9.22 -24.10 6.66
N PHE A 381 -8.08 -24.41 7.28
CA PHE A 381 -7.66 -25.75 7.69
C PHE A 381 -7.28 -25.72 9.18
N SER A 382 -7.77 -26.68 9.95
CA SER A 382 -7.54 -26.72 11.40
C SER A 382 -6.62 -27.87 11.80
N LEU A 383 -5.62 -27.56 12.62
CA LEU A 383 -4.66 -28.53 13.16
C LEU A 383 -4.22 -28.15 14.57
N SER A 384 -3.50 -29.04 15.24
CA SER A 384 -2.75 -28.70 16.46
C SER A 384 -1.30 -29.13 16.35
N VAL A 385 -0.40 -28.17 16.24
CA VAL A 385 0.99 -28.48 15.94
C VAL A 385 1.77 -29.05 17.11
N LEU A 386 1.46 -28.65 18.35
CA LEU A 386 2.27 -29.07 19.51
C LEU A 386 2.22 -30.58 19.76
N PRO A 387 1.04 -31.25 19.79
CA PRO A 387 0.97 -32.71 19.88
C PRO A 387 1.67 -33.40 18.71
N ALA A 388 1.56 -32.86 17.49
CA ALA A 388 2.22 -33.41 16.31
C ALA A 388 3.75 -33.31 16.39
N PHE A 389 4.26 -32.14 16.81
CA PHE A 389 5.69 -31.87 16.96
C PHE A 389 6.34 -32.79 18.00
N VAL A 390 5.72 -32.90 19.18
CA VAL A 390 6.28 -33.76 20.23
C VAL A 390 6.13 -35.24 19.89
N ALA A 391 5.25 -35.62 18.97
CA ALA A 391 5.12 -36.98 18.45
C ALA A 391 6.17 -37.30 17.36
N SER A 392 6.51 -36.32 16.51
CA SER A 392 7.33 -36.51 15.31
C SER A 392 8.82 -36.73 15.56
N THR A 393 9.32 -36.44 16.77
CA THR A 393 10.74 -36.57 17.10
C THR A 393 10.98 -37.01 18.54
N ASP A 394 12.11 -37.66 18.77
CA ASP A 394 12.69 -37.99 20.07
C ASP A 394 14.00 -37.23 20.37
N HIS A 395 14.42 -36.32 19.49
CA HIS A 395 15.67 -35.55 19.60
C HIS A 395 15.54 -34.35 20.54
N PHE A 396 15.16 -34.63 21.79
CA PHE A 396 15.10 -33.66 22.87
C PHE A 396 16.18 -33.94 23.89
N ALA A 397 16.82 -32.89 24.41
CA ALA A 397 17.71 -33.06 25.55
C ALA A 397 16.93 -33.66 26.74
N PRO A 398 17.55 -34.56 27.52
CA PRO A 398 16.90 -35.15 28.69
C PRO A 398 16.39 -34.09 29.66
N ASP A 399 15.26 -34.37 30.32
CA ASP A 399 14.61 -33.46 31.29
C ASP A 399 14.17 -32.08 30.73
N SER A 400 14.34 -31.83 29.42
CA SER A 400 13.89 -30.61 28.77
C SER A 400 12.36 -30.47 28.78
N GLN A 401 11.85 -29.25 28.55
CA GLN A 401 10.42 -29.00 28.50
C GLN A 401 9.71 -29.84 27.42
N TYR A 402 10.33 -30.01 26.25
CA TYR A 402 9.76 -30.82 25.18
C TYR A 402 9.85 -32.32 25.46
N ALA A 403 10.93 -32.82 26.09
CA ALA A 403 11.01 -34.20 26.56
C ALA A 403 9.87 -34.52 27.55
N LYS A 404 9.64 -33.63 28.53
CA LYS A 404 8.53 -33.75 29.50
C LYS A 404 7.16 -33.74 28.82
N ARG A 405 6.96 -32.84 27.85
CA ARG A 405 5.70 -32.77 27.08
C ARG A 405 5.49 -34.02 26.23
N ARG A 406 6.52 -34.49 25.52
CA ARG A 406 6.48 -35.72 24.73
C ARG A 406 6.05 -36.89 25.60
N LYS A 407 6.71 -37.09 26.74
CA LYS A 407 6.34 -38.13 27.71
C LYS A 407 4.86 -38.04 28.10
N LYS A 408 4.40 -36.85 28.51
CA LYS A 408 3.00 -36.63 28.90
C LYS A 408 2.00 -37.01 27.80
N PHE A 409 2.28 -36.69 26.53
CA PHE A 409 1.41 -37.06 25.40
C PHE A 409 1.48 -38.56 25.10
N LEU A 410 2.69 -39.14 25.08
CA LEU A 410 2.90 -40.55 24.79
C LEU A 410 2.40 -41.49 25.90
N ASP A 411 2.24 -41.01 27.14
CA ASP A 411 1.58 -41.77 28.21
C ASP A 411 0.08 -42.02 27.93
N SER A 412 -0.52 -41.26 27.01
CA SER A 412 -1.95 -41.33 26.70
C SER A 412 -2.27 -41.78 25.27
N PHE A 413 -1.32 -41.69 24.34
CA PHE A 413 -1.53 -41.90 22.91
C PHE A 413 -0.26 -42.45 22.27
N ASP A 414 -0.41 -43.22 21.19
CA ASP A 414 0.73 -43.58 20.35
C ASP A 414 1.16 -42.41 19.45
N ALA A 415 2.42 -42.38 19.02
CA ALA A 415 2.96 -41.29 18.21
C ALA A 415 2.18 -41.10 16.88
N ASP A 416 1.84 -42.20 16.21
CA ASP A 416 1.06 -42.17 14.97
C ASP A 416 -0.38 -41.69 15.19
N GLU A 417 -0.99 -42.09 16.31
CA GLU A 417 -2.33 -41.64 16.71
C GLU A 417 -2.34 -40.12 16.94
N LEU A 418 -1.32 -39.57 17.60
CA LEU A 418 -1.17 -38.14 17.79
C LEU A 418 -1.06 -37.37 16.46
N LEU A 419 -0.36 -37.93 15.46
CA LEU A 419 -0.26 -37.30 14.13
C LEU A 419 -1.60 -37.30 13.37
N GLU A 420 -2.46 -38.30 13.60
CA GLU A 420 -3.82 -38.34 13.04
C GLU A 420 -4.76 -37.38 13.78
N ILE A 421 -4.86 -37.46 15.11
CA ILE A 421 -5.80 -36.64 15.92
C ILE A 421 -5.44 -35.15 15.87
N SER A 422 -4.15 -34.81 15.74
CA SER A 422 -3.71 -33.43 15.53
C SER A 422 -4.02 -32.87 14.13
N HIS A 423 -4.55 -33.71 13.24
CA HIS A 423 -4.75 -33.45 11.81
C HIS A 423 -3.46 -33.17 11.02
N MET A 424 -2.27 -33.49 11.54
CA MET A 424 -1.01 -33.25 10.83
C MET A 424 -0.88 -34.11 9.57
N ARG A 425 -1.29 -35.39 9.63
CA ARG A 425 -1.32 -36.24 8.43
C ARG A 425 -2.31 -35.76 7.38
N ALA A 426 -3.50 -35.31 7.82
CA ALA A 426 -4.47 -34.69 6.94
C ALA A 426 -3.93 -33.41 6.29
N PHE A 427 -3.13 -32.62 7.02
CA PHE A 427 -2.47 -31.43 6.50
C PHE A 427 -1.40 -31.78 5.45
N ILE A 428 -0.54 -32.77 5.70
CA ILE A 428 0.45 -33.26 4.73
C ILE A 428 -0.23 -33.77 3.45
N ARG A 429 -1.33 -34.52 3.59
CA ARG A 429 -2.13 -34.96 2.43
C ARG A 429 -2.72 -33.78 1.67
N MET A 430 -3.23 -32.76 2.36
CA MET A 430 -3.73 -31.53 1.73
C MET A 430 -2.61 -30.81 0.96
N LEU A 431 -1.41 -30.71 1.54
CA LEU A 431 -0.24 -30.14 0.85
C LEU A 431 0.05 -30.90 -0.45
N SER A 432 0.14 -32.23 -0.40
CA SER A 432 0.40 -33.06 -1.58
C SER A 432 -0.70 -32.92 -2.63
N GLU A 433 -1.94 -33.26 -2.28
CA GLU A 433 -3.06 -33.41 -3.22
C GLU A 433 -3.57 -32.07 -3.74
N LYS A 434 -3.72 -31.07 -2.86
CA LYS A 434 -4.35 -29.80 -3.23
C LYS A 434 -3.34 -28.74 -3.64
N LEU A 435 -2.17 -28.70 -3.01
CA LEU A 435 -1.19 -27.63 -3.23
C LEU A 435 -0.11 -28.01 -4.25
N LEU A 436 0.52 -29.18 -4.11
CA LEU A 436 1.72 -29.56 -4.87
C LEU A 436 1.45 -30.31 -6.18
N GLY A 437 0.36 -31.08 -6.27
CA GLY A 437 0.06 -31.95 -7.43
C GLY A 437 0.02 -31.24 -8.80
N ASN A 438 -0.26 -29.92 -8.83
CA ASN A 438 -0.24 -29.08 -10.04
C ASN A 438 0.75 -27.91 -9.93
N SER A 439 1.84 -28.09 -9.17
CA SER A 439 2.84 -27.06 -8.86
C SER A 439 3.34 -26.29 -10.08
N ALA A 440 3.72 -26.94 -11.19
CA ALA A 440 4.22 -26.24 -12.38
C ALA A 440 3.20 -25.27 -13.01
N ALA A 441 1.94 -25.70 -13.13
CA ALA A 441 0.87 -24.84 -13.62
C ALA A 441 0.56 -23.69 -12.64
N ARG A 442 0.62 -23.97 -11.33
CA ARG A 442 0.40 -22.99 -10.26
C ARG A 442 1.52 -21.96 -10.16
N ILE A 443 2.78 -22.35 -10.32
CA ILE A 443 3.95 -21.45 -10.41
C ILE A 443 3.73 -20.46 -11.56
N LYS A 444 3.42 -20.99 -12.75
CA LYS A 444 3.15 -20.18 -13.93
C LYS A 444 1.97 -19.23 -13.67
N ALA A 445 0.85 -19.74 -13.16
CA ALA A 445 -0.32 -18.91 -12.90
C ALA A 445 -0.04 -17.80 -11.87
N ALA A 446 0.67 -18.10 -10.77
CA ALA A 446 1.00 -17.12 -9.74
C ALA A 446 1.88 -15.99 -10.28
N ASN A 447 3.00 -16.31 -10.95
CA ASN A 447 3.90 -15.29 -11.50
C ASN A 447 3.22 -14.43 -12.58
N PHE A 448 2.38 -15.03 -13.43
CA PHE A 448 1.63 -14.28 -14.46
C PHE A 448 0.53 -13.43 -13.84
N SER A 449 -0.15 -13.93 -12.80
CA SER A 449 -1.14 -13.17 -12.05
C SER A 449 -0.47 -11.92 -11.45
N GLN A 450 0.67 -12.10 -10.77
CA GLN A 450 1.48 -11.02 -10.22
C GLN A 450 1.86 -9.97 -11.26
N ALA A 451 2.35 -10.41 -12.43
CA ALA A 451 2.69 -9.51 -13.52
C ALA A 451 1.46 -8.75 -14.06
N LYS A 452 0.35 -9.47 -14.29
CA LYS A 452 -0.92 -8.91 -14.76
C LYS A 452 -1.45 -7.84 -13.82
N GLY A 453 -1.45 -8.10 -12.52
CA GLY A 453 -2.00 -7.13 -11.57
C GLY A 453 -1.19 -5.86 -11.45
N ARG A 454 0.14 -5.90 -11.61
CA ARG A 454 0.96 -4.67 -11.72
C ARG A 454 0.58 -3.85 -12.95
N VAL A 455 0.34 -4.52 -14.08
CA VAL A 455 -0.12 -3.85 -15.30
C VAL A 455 -1.52 -3.26 -15.10
N ASP A 456 -2.45 -3.99 -14.48
CA ASP A 456 -3.81 -3.53 -14.22
C ASP A 456 -3.86 -2.35 -13.25
N GLU A 457 -3.08 -2.39 -12.17
CA GLU A 457 -2.96 -1.30 -11.20
C GLU A 457 -2.43 -0.03 -11.86
N SER A 458 -1.36 -0.16 -12.65
CA SER A 458 -0.81 0.97 -13.42
C SER A 458 -1.82 1.50 -14.44
N ASN A 459 -2.53 0.60 -15.16
CA ASN A 459 -3.55 0.99 -16.12
C ASN A 459 -4.74 1.70 -15.46
N ALA A 460 -5.14 1.29 -14.25
CA ALA A 460 -6.19 1.97 -13.49
C ALA A 460 -5.81 3.42 -13.17
N LYS A 461 -4.55 3.68 -12.76
CA LYS A 461 -4.03 5.04 -12.57
C LYS A 461 -4.11 5.86 -13.87
N VAL A 462 -3.68 5.30 -15.01
CA VAL A 462 -3.74 5.98 -16.32
C VAL A 462 -5.19 6.24 -16.77
N ARG A 463 -6.12 5.29 -16.56
CA ARG A 463 -7.55 5.48 -16.86
C ARG A 463 -8.15 6.63 -16.06
N HIS A 464 -7.82 6.74 -14.78
CA HIS A 464 -8.31 7.84 -13.97
C HIS A 464 -7.83 9.21 -14.48
N ILE A 465 -6.57 9.30 -14.93
CA ILE A 465 -6.04 10.52 -15.57
C ILE A 465 -6.79 10.79 -16.89
N HIS A 466 -7.04 9.76 -17.71
CA HIS A 466 -7.82 9.90 -18.94
C HIS A 466 -9.22 10.49 -18.69
N GLU A 467 -9.93 10.01 -17.66
CA GLU A 467 -11.27 10.49 -17.30
C GLU A 467 -11.26 11.98 -16.95
N ILE A 468 -10.31 12.43 -16.13
CA ILE A 468 -10.15 13.84 -15.77
C ILE A 468 -9.94 14.69 -17.03
N PHE A 469 -9.03 14.25 -17.91
CA PHE A 469 -8.73 14.93 -19.16
C PHE A 469 -9.92 15.02 -20.11
N SER A 470 -10.71 13.94 -20.20
CA SER A 470 -11.93 13.92 -21.01
C SER A 470 -12.94 14.93 -20.51
N THR A 471 -13.17 14.99 -19.20
CA THR A 471 -14.11 15.94 -18.58
C THR A 471 -13.67 17.39 -18.78
N VAL A 472 -12.39 17.68 -18.60
CA VAL A 472 -11.83 19.02 -18.83
C VAL A 472 -11.98 19.43 -20.30
N ALA A 473 -11.72 18.52 -21.24
CA ALA A 473 -11.85 18.79 -22.67
C ALA A 473 -13.30 19.13 -23.06
N GLU A 474 -14.27 18.35 -22.56
CA GLU A 474 -15.70 18.54 -22.84
C GLU A 474 -16.21 19.88 -22.29
N GLN A 475 -15.81 20.25 -21.07
CA GLN A 475 -16.20 21.54 -20.47
C GLN A 475 -15.58 22.75 -21.20
N LEU A 476 -14.32 22.66 -21.62
CA LEU A 476 -13.67 23.69 -22.43
C LEU A 476 -14.29 23.81 -23.82
N GLU A 477 -14.67 22.70 -24.46
CA GLU A 477 -15.36 22.70 -25.74
C GLU A 477 -16.70 23.45 -25.62
N GLN A 478 -17.50 23.11 -24.60
CA GLN A 478 -18.78 23.77 -24.33
C GLN A 478 -18.63 25.28 -24.09
N ASP A 479 -17.66 25.70 -23.28
CA ASP A 479 -17.43 27.11 -23.00
C ASP A 479 -16.88 27.87 -24.22
N SER A 480 -16.04 27.22 -25.03
CA SER A 480 -15.54 27.79 -26.29
C SER A 480 -16.67 27.99 -27.30
N GLU A 481 -17.61 27.05 -27.42
CA GLU A 481 -18.77 27.19 -28.29
C GLU A 481 -19.69 28.32 -27.84
N ASN A 482 -19.92 28.43 -26.52
CA ASN A 482 -20.72 29.51 -25.95
C ASN A 482 -20.05 30.87 -26.18
N SER A 483 -18.74 30.95 -26.02
CA SER A 483 -17.95 32.16 -26.29
C SER A 483 -17.98 32.53 -27.78
N CYS A 484 -17.84 31.56 -28.69
CA CYS A 484 -17.99 31.79 -30.13
C CYS A 484 -19.40 32.31 -30.48
N LYS A 485 -20.46 31.74 -29.89
CA LYS A 485 -21.84 32.22 -30.08
C LYS A 485 -22.00 33.67 -29.62
N GLN A 486 -21.47 34.02 -28.45
CA GLN A 486 -21.49 35.39 -27.94
C GLN A 486 -20.71 36.35 -28.84
N LEU A 487 -19.56 35.94 -29.36
CA LEU A 487 -18.74 36.75 -30.25
C LEU A 487 -19.47 37.06 -31.57
N ARG A 488 -20.10 36.03 -32.18
CA ARG A 488 -20.95 36.21 -33.38
C ARG A 488 -22.15 37.12 -33.11
N GLN A 489 -22.77 36.98 -31.94
CA GLN A 489 -23.89 37.85 -31.54
C GLN A 489 -23.44 39.31 -31.39
N SER A 490 -22.30 39.56 -30.73
CA SER A 490 -21.74 40.91 -30.60
C SER A 490 -21.41 41.51 -31.98
N PHE A 491 -20.87 40.71 -32.91
CA PHE A 491 -20.62 41.17 -34.27
C PHE A 491 -21.91 41.49 -35.05
N SER A 492 -22.95 40.67 -34.90
CA SER A 492 -24.26 40.94 -35.50
C SER A 492 -24.85 42.25 -34.96
N LEU A 493 -24.73 42.50 -33.65
CA LEU A 493 -25.18 43.74 -33.03
C LEU A 493 -24.37 44.94 -33.53
N PHE A 494 -23.05 44.79 -33.69
CA PHE A 494 -22.21 45.81 -34.32
C PHE A 494 -22.68 46.17 -35.73
N ARG A 495 -22.96 45.18 -36.59
CA ARG A 495 -23.51 45.41 -37.94
C ARG A 495 -24.84 46.17 -37.91
N HIS A 496 -25.75 45.80 -37.01
CA HIS A 496 -27.02 46.50 -36.85
C HIS A 496 -26.86 47.95 -36.35
N ARG A 497 -25.90 48.20 -35.45
CA ARG A 497 -25.61 49.58 -34.98
C ARG A 497 -25.06 50.44 -36.11
N LEU A 498 -24.17 49.91 -36.96
CA LEU A 498 -23.70 50.61 -38.15
C LEU A 498 -24.83 50.95 -39.13
N GLU A 499 -25.76 50.02 -39.35
CA GLU A 499 -26.93 50.24 -40.21
C GLU A 499 -27.88 51.32 -39.64
N ALA A 500 -28.08 51.31 -38.31
CA ALA A 500 -28.86 52.32 -37.61
C ALA A 500 -28.17 53.70 -37.66
N LEU A 501 -26.85 53.75 -37.47
CA LEU A 501 -26.04 54.96 -37.56
C LEU A 501 -26.15 55.58 -38.95
N ARG A 502 -25.99 54.78 -40.01
CA ARG A 502 -26.23 55.20 -41.41
C ARG A 502 -27.59 55.87 -41.54
N THR A 503 -28.65 55.15 -41.16
CA THR A 503 -30.03 55.61 -41.35
C THR A 503 -30.28 56.93 -40.62
N LYS A 504 -29.82 57.02 -39.36
CA LYS A 504 -29.93 58.22 -38.54
C LYS A 504 -29.20 59.41 -39.15
N LEU A 505 -27.93 59.25 -39.53
CA LEU A 505 -27.12 60.36 -40.04
C LEU A 505 -27.62 60.86 -41.40
N VAL A 506 -28.06 59.97 -42.28
CA VAL A 506 -28.64 60.36 -43.58
C VAL A 506 -29.95 61.12 -43.39
N ASP A 507 -30.81 60.68 -42.47
CA ASP A 507 -32.07 61.37 -42.16
C ASP A 507 -31.85 62.73 -41.50
N GLU A 508 -30.85 62.85 -40.60
CA GLU A 508 -30.42 64.12 -40.01
C GLU A 508 -29.93 65.08 -41.10
N LEU A 509 -29.06 64.63 -42.01
CA LEU A 509 -28.55 65.46 -43.10
C LEU A 509 -29.69 65.95 -44.01
N VAL A 510 -30.53 65.04 -44.48
CA VAL A 510 -31.67 65.37 -45.36
C VAL A 510 -32.62 66.35 -44.69
N SER A 511 -32.89 66.17 -43.40
CA SER A 511 -33.78 67.04 -42.63
C SER A 511 -33.16 68.41 -42.37
N SER A 512 -31.87 68.49 -42.04
CA SER A 512 -31.14 69.75 -41.88
C SER A 512 -31.09 70.54 -43.18
N VAL A 513 -30.75 69.90 -44.30
CA VAL A 513 -30.75 70.57 -45.61
C VAL A 513 -32.16 71.03 -45.97
N ARG A 514 -33.21 70.23 -45.73
CA ARG A 514 -34.60 70.64 -45.97
C ARG A 514 -34.97 71.88 -45.17
N ALA A 515 -34.68 71.89 -43.88
CA ALA A 515 -35.03 72.98 -42.97
C ALA A 515 -34.33 74.29 -43.38
N SER A 516 -33.02 74.25 -43.62
CA SER A 516 -32.23 75.40 -44.05
C SER A 516 -32.66 75.93 -45.42
N VAL A 517 -32.98 75.05 -46.38
CA VAL A 517 -33.44 75.47 -47.71
C VAL A 517 -34.84 76.08 -47.63
N TYR A 518 -35.74 75.53 -46.81
CA TYR A 518 -37.09 76.06 -46.63
C TYR A 518 -37.09 77.44 -45.96
N SER A 519 -36.22 77.69 -44.98
CA SER A 519 -36.08 79.01 -44.36
C SER A 519 -35.61 80.08 -45.34
N VAL A 520 -34.85 79.70 -46.37
CA VAL A 520 -34.37 80.62 -47.42
C VAL A 520 -35.46 80.82 -48.49
N ILE A 521 -36.23 79.78 -48.86
CA ILE A 521 -37.41 79.90 -49.76
C ILE A 521 -38.47 80.87 -49.20
N GLU A 522 -38.70 80.89 -47.88
CA GLU A 522 -39.69 81.77 -47.24
C GLU A 522 -39.39 83.27 -47.37
N GLN A 523 -38.17 83.64 -47.78
CA GLN A 523 -37.73 85.02 -47.98
C GLN A 523 -37.97 85.55 -49.42
N ASP A 524 -38.70 84.80 -50.25
CA ASP A 524 -39.06 85.14 -51.64
C ASP A 524 -37.86 85.41 -52.57
N ILE A 525 -36.95 84.43 -52.62
CA ILE A 525 -35.67 84.52 -53.35
C ILE A 525 -35.77 84.15 -54.83
N SER A 526 -34.80 84.66 -55.61
CA SER A 526 -34.66 84.33 -57.03
C SER A 526 -34.20 82.87 -57.26
N SER A 527 -34.40 82.37 -58.49
CA SER A 527 -34.02 80.99 -58.84
C SER A 527 -32.51 80.73 -58.77
N ASP A 528 -31.66 81.72 -59.00
CA ASP A 528 -30.20 81.56 -58.95
C ASP A 528 -29.66 81.66 -57.52
N GLU A 529 -30.28 82.50 -56.70
CA GLU A 529 -29.99 82.61 -55.27
C GLU A 529 -30.43 81.35 -54.50
N PHE A 530 -31.55 80.74 -54.89
CA PHE A 530 -31.98 79.43 -54.40
C PHE A 530 -30.95 78.32 -54.70
N LYS A 531 -30.42 78.27 -55.94
CA LYS A 531 -29.39 77.27 -56.33
C LYS A 531 -28.10 77.44 -55.51
N SER A 532 -27.64 78.68 -55.38
CA SER A 532 -26.45 78.99 -54.57
C SER A 532 -26.64 78.61 -53.10
N SER A 533 -27.82 78.92 -52.53
CA SER A 533 -28.16 78.61 -51.14
C SER A 533 -28.29 77.10 -50.88
N LEU A 534 -28.91 76.35 -51.79
CA LEU A 534 -29.00 74.88 -51.72
C LEU A 534 -27.59 74.24 -51.79
N HIS A 535 -26.73 74.73 -52.68
CA HIS A 535 -25.36 74.23 -52.82
C HIS A 535 -24.51 74.53 -51.57
N SER A 536 -24.58 75.76 -51.06
CA SER A 536 -23.88 76.18 -49.84
C SER A 536 -24.35 75.38 -48.62
N CYS A 537 -25.66 75.18 -48.48
CA CYS A 537 -26.25 74.40 -47.40
C CYS A 537 -25.81 72.92 -47.43
N ILE A 538 -25.84 72.27 -48.60
CA ILE A 538 -25.37 70.89 -48.77
C ILE A 538 -23.88 70.78 -48.40
N THR A 539 -23.06 71.75 -48.84
CA THR A 539 -21.61 71.76 -48.58
C THR A 539 -21.31 71.96 -47.10
N GLN A 540 -22.03 72.84 -46.41
CA GLN A 540 -21.85 73.10 -44.99
C GLN A 540 -22.26 71.89 -44.12
N GLN A 541 -23.37 71.24 -44.46
CA GLN A 541 -23.86 70.08 -43.69
C GLN A 541 -23.03 68.80 -43.93
N GLN A 542 -22.22 68.78 -44.99
CA GLN A 542 -21.33 67.69 -45.36
C GLN A 542 -20.21 67.43 -44.34
N GLU A 543 -19.54 68.49 -43.87
CA GLU A 543 -18.42 68.37 -42.91
C GLU A 543 -18.92 67.81 -41.57
N ALA A 544 -20.03 68.34 -41.07
CA ALA A 544 -20.66 67.88 -39.83
C ALA A 544 -21.14 66.41 -39.94
N PHE A 545 -21.62 65.99 -41.10
CA PHE A 545 -22.01 64.60 -41.36
C PHE A 545 -20.80 63.66 -41.34
N SER A 546 -19.70 64.02 -42.00
CA SER A 546 -18.48 63.23 -42.05
C SER A 546 -17.88 63.04 -40.65
N GLU A 547 -17.82 64.12 -39.86
CA GLU A 547 -17.31 64.07 -38.48
C GLU A 547 -18.17 63.15 -37.60
N LYS A 548 -19.49 63.29 -37.67
CA LYS A 548 -20.44 62.44 -36.92
C LYS A 548 -20.37 60.97 -37.34
N LEU A 549 -20.17 60.68 -38.62
CA LEU A 549 -20.05 59.32 -39.16
C LEU A 549 -18.79 58.63 -38.64
N ILE A 550 -17.63 59.27 -38.75
CA ILE A 550 -16.35 58.73 -38.26
C ILE A 550 -16.43 58.48 -36.76
N LYS A 551 -16.94 59.46 -36.00
CA LYS A 551 -17.10 59.34 -34.54
C LYS A 551 -18.05 58.22 -34.15
N GLY A 552 -19.17 58.06 -34.85
CA GLY A 552 -20.14 56.99 -34.60
C GLY A 552 -19.57 55.60 -34.89
N ILE A 553 -18.84 55.45 -36.01
CA ILE A 553 -18.15 54.19 -36.34
C ILE A 553 -17.10 53.85 -35.28
N GLN A 554 -16.30 54.83 -34.86
CA GLN A 554 -15.31 54.64 -33.80
C GLN A 554 -15.97 54.16 -32.49
N GLN A 555 -17.08 54.79 -32.09
CA GLN A 555 -17.83 54.38 -30.90
C GLN A 555 -18.36 52.94 -31.00
N ASP A 556 -18.92 52.56 -32.16
CA ASP A 556 -19.43 51.20 -32.35
C ASP A 556 -18.32 50.13 -32.37
N VAL A 557 -17.14 50.48 -32.91
CA VAL A 557 -15.93 49.64 -32.87
C VAL A 557 -15.43 49.46 -31.44
N GLU A 558 -15.37 50.54 -30.65
CA GLU A 558 -14.99 50.49 -29.23
C GLU A 558 -15.93 49.59 -28.42
N ILE A 559 -17.26 49.67 -28.66
CA ILE A 559 -18.25 48.79 -28.02
C ILE A 559 -18.00 47.33 -28.40
N PHE A 560 -17.82 47.02 -29.69
CA PHE A 560 -17.56 45.66 -30.15
C PHE A 560 -16.23 45.10 -29.60
N GLN A 561 -15.19 45.92 -29.56
CA GLN A 561 -13.89 45.55 -29.00
C GLN A 561 -13.99 45.24 -27.50
N GLN A 562 -14.76 46.03 -26.75
CA GLN A 562 -14.99 45.81 -25.34
C GLN A 562 -15.81 44.53 -25.07
N ASP A 563 -16.90 44.32 -25.81
CA ASP A 563 -17.69 43.08 -25.74
C ASP A 563 -16.80 41.85 -26.00
N SER A 564 -15.98 41.92 -27.06
CA SER A 564 -15.08 40.84 -27.45
C SER A 564 -14.01 40.58 -26.38
N LYS A 565 -13.45 41.64 -25.78
CA LYS A 565 -12.51 41.57 -24.65
C LYS A 565 -13.13 40.88 -23.43
N ASP A 566 -14.37 41.22 -23.09
CA ASP A 566 -15.06 40.62 -21.94
C ASP A 566 -15.34 39.13 -22.17
N ILE A 567 -15.70 38.74 -23.39
CA ILE A 567 -15.87 37.33 -23.78
C ILE A 567 -14.55 36.56 -23.62
N LEU A 568 -13.45 37.07 -24.17
CA LEU A 568 -12.14 36.43 -24.06
C LEU A 568 -11.65 36.33 -22.61
N THR A 569 -11.85 37.39 -21.81
CA THR A 569 -11.47 37.40 -20.38
C THR A 569 -12.23 36.35 -19.59
N ARG A 570 -13.55 36.23 -19.78
CA ARG A 570 -14.38 35.24 -19.07
C ARG A 570 -13.98 33.81 -19.41
N PHE A 571 -13.74 33.53 -20.69
CA PHE A 571 -13.25 32.23 -21.14
C PHE A 571 -11.89 31.89 -20.52
N GLU A 572 -10.95 32.85 -20.48
CA GLU A 572 -9.63 32.66 -19.87
C GLU A 572 -9.74 32.37 -18.36
N GLN A 573 -10.58 33.12 -17.63
CA GLN A 573 -10.83 32.91 -16.20
C GLN A 573 -11.45 31.54 -15.92
N TYR A 574 -12.50 31.18 -16.66
CA TYR A 574 -13.16 29.88 -16.52
C TYR A 574 -12.18 28.73 -16.79
N SER A 575 -11.39 28.83 -17.86
CA SER A 575 -10.36 27.85 -18.20
C SER A 575 -9.34 27.69 -17.06
N GLN A 576 -8.84 28.79 -16.50
CA GLN A 576 -7.88 28.74 -15.39
C GLN A 576 -8.47 28.15 -14.11
N GLU A 577 -9.69 28.54 -13.73
CA GLU A 577 -10.37 28.00 -12.54
C GLU A 577 -10.63 26.50 -12.66
N LEU A 578 -11.04 26.06 -13.84
CA LEU A 578 -11.28 24.66 -14.15
C LEU A 578 -9.99 23.86 -14.00
N LEU A 579 -8.89 24.29 -14.63
CA LEU A 579 -7.59 23.62 -14.49
C LEU A 579 -7.07 23.61 -13.05
N ASN A 580 -7.22 24.72 -12.31
CA ASN A 580 -6.82 24.82 -10.91
C ASN A 580 -7.63 23.88 -10.00
N SER A 581 -8.92 23.73 -10.25
CA SER A 581 -9.81 22.86 -9.46
C SER A 581 -9.43 21.39 -9.63
N TYR A 582 -9.18 20.95 -10.87
CA TYR A 582 -8.69 19.59 -11.13
C TYR A 582 -7.24 19.38 -10.69
N GLY A 583 -6.39 20.41 -10.74
CA GLY A 583 -5.03 20.37 -10.20
C GLY A 583 -4.97 20.17 -8.68
N LYS A 584 -5.84 20.86 -7.92
CA LYS A 584 -5.90 20.75 -6.45
C LYS A 584 -6.45 19.40 -5.97
N LEU A 585 -7.49 18.87 -6.61
CA LEU A 585 -8.05 17.53 -6.31
C LEU A 585 -7.01 16.40 -6.45
N ARG A 586 -5.93 16.63 -7.21
CA ARG A 586 -4.87 15.66 -7.47
C ARG A 586 -3.78 15.61 -6.40
N ALA A 587 -3.39 16.75 -5.82
CA ALA A 587 -2.33 16.83 -4.81
C ALA A 587 -2.65 16.02 -3.53
N GLU A 588 -3.94 15.80 -3.24
CA GLU A 588 -4.39 15.01 -2.09
C GLU A 588 -4.46 13.50 -2.35
N LYS A 589 -4.47 13.04 -3.61
CA LYS A 589 -4.67 11.62 -3.97
C LYS A 589 -3.59 10.97 -4.84
N PHE A 590 -2.83 11.74 -5.62
CA PHE A 590 -1.80 11.23 -6.52
C PHE A 590 -0.57 12.15 -6.48
N ASN A 591 0.56 11.62 -6.02
CA ASN A 591 1.86 12.28 -6.07
C ASN A 591 2.58 11.83 -7.36
N PRO A 592 3.04 12.71 -8.29
CA PRO A 592 3.17 14.17 -8.21
C PRO A 592 2.05 14.99 -8.89
N ALA A 593 2.01 16.28 -8.53
CA ALA A 593 1.06 17.30 -9.01
C ALA A 593 1.18 17.55 -10.51
N PHE A 594 0.04 17.78 -11.17
CA PHE A 594 -0.06 17.95 -12.61
C PHE A 594 -0.34 19.42 -12.93
N ASP A 595 0.65 20.09 -13.53
CA ASP A 595 0.59 21.51 -13.85
C ASP A 595 0.09 21.68 -15.29
N ILE A 596 -1.22 21.87 -15.47
CA ILE A 596 -1.80 22.09 -16.81
C ILE A 596 -1.61 23.55 -17.19
N LYS A 597 -0.54 23.85 -17.91
CA LYS A 597 -0.38 25.18 -18.52
C LYS A 597 -0.96 25.19 -19.92
N ILE A 598 -2.24 25.52 -20.04
CA ILE A 598 -2.84 25.82 -21.35
C ILE A 598 -2.75 27.32 -21.58
N LYS A 599 -2.02 27.72 -22.62
CA LYS A 599 -1.96 29.10 -23.07
C LYS A 599 -2.88 29.26 -24.28
N MET A 600 -3.65 30.35 -24.35
CA MET A 600 -4.35 30.75 -25.58
C MET A 600 -3.38 31.12 -26.71
N ASP A 601 -2.14 31.53 -26.38
CA ASP A 601 -1.09 31.87 -27.35
C ASP A 601 -0.41 30.62 -27.92
N ASN A 602 -0.97 30.06 -29.00
CA ASN A 602 -0.34 29.01 -29.82
C ASN A 602 -0.18 29.46 -31.28
N GLY A 603 0.47 30.60 -31.50
CA GLY A 603 0.79 31.13 -32.83
C GLY A 603 -0.19 32.19 -33.38
N VAL A 604 -1.35 32.38 -32.75
CA VAL A 604 -2.30 33.47 -33.03
C VAL A 604 -2.68 34.15 -31.71
N ASN A 605 -2.16 35.36 -31.48
CA ASN A 605 -2.41 36.10 -30.24
C ASN A 605 -3.81 36.73 -30.24
N GLY A 606 -4.78 36.10 -29.57
CA GLY A 606 -6.18 36.58 -29.49
C GLY A 606 -6.29 37.99 -28.90
N TRP A 607 -5.44 38.33 -27.92
CA TRP A 607 -5.35 39.67 -27.36
C TRP A 607 -4.73 40.69 -28.34
N GLY A 608 -3.76 40.25 -29.13
CA GLY A 608 -3.18 41.03 -30.23
C GLY A 608 -4.17 41.30 -31.37
N LEU A 609 -5.01 40.32 -31.71
CA LEU A 609 -6.09 40.46 -32.69
C LEU A 609 -7.18 41.43 -32.22
N LEU A 610 -7.59 41.34 -30.94
CA LEU A 610 -8.49 42.30 -30.30
C LEU A 610 -7.96 43.74 -30.35
N ALA A 611 -6.67 43.95 -30.09
CA ALA A 611 -6.04 45.26 -30.17
C ALA A 611 -5.99 45.80 -31.62
N GLY A 612 -5.89 44.91 -32.61
CA GLY A 612 -5.87 45.25 -34.03
C GLY A 612 -7.22 45.68 -34.62
N LEU A 613 -8.35 45.40 -33.96
CA LEU A 613 -9.70 45.75 -34.44
C LEU A 613 -9.87 47.26 -34.69
N THR A 614 -9.30 48.11 -33.83
CA THR A 614 -9.33 49.57 -33.99
C THR A 614 -8.59 49.99 -35.27
N GLY A 615 -7.46 49.35 -35.57
CA GLY A 615 -6.69 49.61 -36.78
C GLY A 615 -7.41 49.13 -38.04
N ILE A 616 -8.05 47.95 -38.02
CA ILE A 616 -8.75 47.39 -39.18
C ILE A 616 -10.04 48.16 -39.49
N ALA A 617 -10.84 48.50 -38.47
CA ALA A 617 -12.13 49.15 -38.66
C ALA A 617 -12.00 50.65 -38.97
N LEU A 618 -10.95 51.31 -38.47
CA LEU A 618 -10.68 52.72 -38.73
C LEU A 618 -9.72 52.96 -39.90
N ALA A 619 -8.96 51.96 -40.37
CA ALA A 619 -8.03 52.14 -41.50
C ALA A 619 -8.66 52.81 -42.73
N PRO A 620 -9.91 52.48 -43.14
CA PRO A 620 -10.57 53.18 -44.23
C PRO A 620 -10.82 54.67 -43.94
N PHE A 621 -10.87 55.07 -42.67
CA PHE A 621 -11.23 56.41 -42.19
C PHE A 621 -10.05 57.24 -41.66
N THR A 622 -8.93 56.63 -41.23
CA THR A 622 -7.84 57.30 -40.50
C THR A 622 -6.45 57.18 -41.14
N ALA A 623 -6.21 56.18 -42.00
CA ALA A 623 -4.95 56.10 -42.75
C ALA A 623 -4.97 57.16 -43.84
N GLY A 624 -4.02 58.11 -43.79
CA GLY A 624 -3.98 59.28 -44.66
C GLY A 624 -4.26 58.94 -46.13
N ALA A 625 -5.41 59.44 -46.62
CA ALA A 625 -5.87 59.54 -48.02
C ALA A 625 -7.16 58.79 -48.47
N SER A 626 -7.91 58.02 -47.67
CA SER A 626 -9.01 57.19 -48.23
C SER A 626 -10.45 57.54 -47.83
N PHE A 627 -10.87 58.78 -48.07
CA PHE A 627 -12.12 58.95 -48.83
C PHE A 627 -11.86 58.94 -50.35
N TRP A 628 -10.59 59.03 -50.77
CA TRP A 628 -10.23 59.40 -52.14
C TRP A 628 -9.73 58.25 -53.04
N VAL A 629 -9.34 57.09 -52.49
CA VAL A 629 -8.61 56.07 -53.29
C VAL A 629 -9.35 54.73 -53.46
N GLY A 630 -10.49 54.51 -52.78
CA GLY A 630 -11.26 53.26 -52.91
C GLY A 630 -12.76 53.41 -53.21
N GLY A 631 -13.34 54.60 -53.05
CA GLY A 631 -14.79 54.82 -53.21
C GLY A 631 -15.08 56.27 -53.58
N ALA A 632 -14.98 56.59 -54.86
CA ALA A 632 -15.09 57.95 -55.39
C ALA A 632 -16.50 58.59 -55.29
N ALA A 633 -17.44 58.06 -54.49
CA ALA A 633 -18.86 58.40 -54.65
C ALA A 633 -19.44 59.31 -53.56
N VAL A 634 -19.30 59.01 -52.25
CA VAL A 634 -20.22 59.58 -51.22
C VAL A 634 -20.24 61.11 -51.12
N LEU A 635 -19.09 61.80 -51.26
CA LEU A 635 -18.97 63.26 -51.09
C LEU A 635 -18.89 64.01 -52.43
N THR A 636 -18.27 63.39 -53.43
CA THR A 636 -18.24 63.88 -54.81
C THR A 636 -19.63 63.86 -55.45
N SER A 637 -20.49 62.89 -55.09
CA SER A 637 -21.86 62.78 -55.56
C SER A 637 -22.71 63.97 -55.10
N LEU A 638 -22.58 64.43 -53.86
CA LEU A 638 -23.27 65.63 -53.34
C LEU A 638 -22.92 66.91 -54.14
N ILE A 639 -21.65 67.08 -54.51
CA ILE A 639 -21.18 68.20 -55.34
C ILE A 639 -21.69 68.07 -56.78
N SER A 640 -21.72 66.85 -57.33
CA SER A 640 -22.23 66.58 -58.68
C SER A 640 -23.75 66.76 -58.79
N VAL A 641 -24.49 66.47 -57.72
CA VAL A 641 -25.93 66.71 -57.59
C VAL A 641 -26.21 68.21 -57.63
N GLY A 642 -25.44 69.06 -56.92
CA GLY A 642 -25.56 70.52 -57.04
C GLY A 642 -25.51 71.04 -58.50
N LYS A 643 -24.68 70.44 -59.35
CA LYS A 643 -24.58 70.75 -60.80
C LYS A 643 -25.69 70.09 -61.65
N ALA A 644 -26.11 68.87 -61.34
CA ALA A 644 -27.20 68.18 -62.05
C ALA A 644 -28.56 68.85 -61.79
N LEU A 645 -28.75 69.36 -60.58
CA LEU A 645 -29.97 70.04 -60.15
C LEU A 645 -30.13 71.41 -60.80
N ALA A 646 -29.03 72.11 -61.14
CA ALA A 646 -29.07 73.40 -61.83
C ALA A 646 -29.85 73.37 -63.17
N ARG A 647 -29.98 72.19 -63.82
CA ARG A 647 -30.71 72.01 -65.09
C ARG A 647 -32.24 71.96 -64.96
N PHE A 648 -32.78 71.71 -63.77
CA PHE A 648 -34.24 71.59 -63.56
C PHE A 648 -34.93 72.93 -63.24
N PHE A 649 -34.21 74.05 -63.25
CA PHE A 649 -34.69 75.34 -62.72
C PHE A 649 -34.39 76.54 -63.64
N SER A 650 -35.11 76.66 -64.76
CA SER A 650 -34.86 77.72 -65.76
C SER A 650 -36.01 78.71 -66.01
N THR A 651 -37.03 78.82 -65.16
CA THR A 651 -38.10 79.84 -65.31
C THR A 651 -38.73 80.22 -63.97
N SER A 652 -39.26 81.45 -63.85
CA SER A 652 -39.79 82.06 -62.63
C SER A 652 -40.74 81.13 -61.84
N TYR A 653 -40.21 80.55 -60.76
CA TYR A 653 -40.90 79.55 -59.94
C TYR A 653 -41.64 80.21 -58.77
N LYS A 654 -42.84 79.71 -58.42
CA LYS A 654 -43.55 80.05 -57.17
C LYS A 654 -43.00 79.22 -56.00
N GLN A 655 -43.03 79.73 -54.76
CA GLN A 655 -42.50 79.07 -53.55
C GLN A 655 -42.91 77.58 -53.39
N SER A 656 -44.13 77.20 -53.77
CA SER A 656 -44.61 75.82 -53.70
C SER A 656 -43.87 74.84 -54.62
N GLN A 657 -43.40 75.33 -55.77
CA GLN A 657 -42.65 74.54 -56.73
C GLN A 657 -41.17 74.40 -56.34
N GLN A 658 -40.58 75.42 -55.68
CA GLN A 658 -39.24 75.33 -55.07
C GLN A 658 -39.23 74.26 -53.95
N ARG A 659 -40.26 74.22 -53.09
CA ARG A 659 -40.41 73.18 -52.05
C ARG A 659 -40.54 71.76 -52.64
N LYS A 660 -41.32 71.59 -53.71
CA LYS A 660 -41.48 70.30 -54.41
C LYS A 660 -40.14 69.78 -54.95
N ALA A 661 -39.39 70.65 -55.62
CA ALA A 661 -38.12 70.27 -56.19
C ALA A 661 -37.04 70.01 -55.13
N THR A 662 -37.02 70.77 -54.02
CA THR A 662 -36.17 70.44 -52.86
C THR A 662 -36.44 69.02 -52.36
N ASN A 663 -37.71 68.61 -52.24
CA ASN A 663 -38.04 67.26 -51.78
C ASN A 663 -37.61 66.16 -52.76
N GLU A 664 -37.81 66.36 -54.07
CA GLU A 664 -37.37 65.41 -55.11
C GLU A 664 -35.83 65.26 -55.08
N ASN A 665 -35.12 66.37 -54.93
CA ASN A 665 -33.65 66.40 -54.88
C ASN A 665 -33.09 65.75 -53.61
N LEU A 666 -33.73 66.00 -52.48
CA LEU A 666 -33.36 65.38 -51.21
C LEU A 666 -33.60 63.86 -51.21
N ALA A 667 -34.59 63.36 -51.95
CA ALA A 667 -34.81 61.92 -52.12
C ALA A 667 -33.66 61.27 -52.92
N VAL A 668 -33.14 61.94 -53.95
CA VAL A 668 -31.97 61.48 -54.72
C VAL A 668 -30.70 61.50 -53.85
N ILE A 669 -30.48 62.58 -53.09
CA ILE A 669 -29.36 62.70 -52.15
C ILE A 669 -29.40 61.57 -51.11
N ARG A 670 -30.59 61.29 -50.55
CA ARG A 670 -30.80 60.18 -49.61
C ARG A 670 -30.39 58.83 -50.22
N SER A 671 -30.86 58.54 -51.44
CA SER A 671 -30.59 57.27 -52.12
C SER A 671 -29.09 57.08 -52.42
N LEU A 672 -28.40 58.13 -52.88
CA LEU A 672 -26.98 58.08 -53.19
C LEU A 672 -26.14 57.89 -51.92
N LEU A 673 -26.42 58.66 -50.87
CA LEU A 673 -25.71 58.53 -49.60
C LEU A 673 -25.91 57.17 -48.94
N GLN A 674 -27.12 56.61 -49.01
CA GLN A 674 -27.38 55.25 -48.53
C GLN A 674 -26.52 54.24 -49.31
N THR A 675 -26.54 54.29 -50.64
CA THR A 675 -25.78 53.37 -51.51
C THR A 675 -24.26 53.46 -51.28
N ASP A 676 -23.74 54.68 -51.15
CA ASP A 676 -22.31 54.91 -51.04
C ASP A 676 -21.78 54.52 -49.64
N ILE A 677 -22.58 54.75 -48.58
CA ILE A 677 -22.24 54.26 -47.24
C ILE A 677 -22.35 52.74 -47.17
N ASP A 678 -23.37 52.15 -47.79
CA ASP A 678 -23.53 50.69 -47.83
C ASP A 678 -22.31 50.02 -48.48
N SER A 679 -21.82 50.56 -49.59
CA SER A 679 -20.60 50.06 -50.26
C SER A 679 -19.35 50.16 -49.37
N ALA A 680 -19.21 51.24 -48.58
CA ALA A 680 -18.09 51.42 -47.67
C ALA A 680 -18.16 50.46 -46.45
N LEU A 681 -19.37 50.26 -45.90
CA LEU A 681 -19.61 49.32 -44.80
C LEU A 681 -19.49 47.86 -45.25
N GLU A 682 -19.85 47.55 -46.51
CA GLU A 682 -19.62 46.24 -47.15
C GLU A 682 -18.13 45.91 -47.29
N GLY A 683 -17.26 46.90 -47.46
CA GLY A 683 -15.80 46.69 -47.51
C GLY A 683 -15.16 46.30 -46.17
N ILE A 684 -15.70 46.80 -45.04
CA ILE A 684 -15.15 46.58 -43.69
C ILE A 684 -15.62 45.25 -43.10
N THR A 685 -16.86 44.86 -43.40
CA THR A 685 -17.52 43.67 -42.84
C THR A 685 -16.71 42.37 -43.05
N PRO A 686 -16.15 42.07 -44.25
CA PRO A 686 -15.33 40.88 -44.47
C PRO A 686 -14.03 40.83 -43.65
N GLN A 687 -13.42 41.99 -43.41
CA GLN A 687 -12.14 42.08 -42.70
C GLN A 687 -12.33 41.92 -41.18
N MET A 688 -13.44 42.45 -40.65
CA MET A 688 -13.89 42.19 -39.30
C MET A 688 -14.31 40.73 -39.11
N GLN A 689 -15.03 40.15 -40.08
CA GLN A 689 -15.40 38.73 -40.07
C GLN A 689 -14.17 37.83 -39.99
N LYS A 690 -13.12 38.10 -40.79
CA LYS A 690 -11.86 37.35 -40.72
C LYS A 690 -11.22 37.40 -39.33
N THR A 691 -11.27 38.56 -38.66
CA THR A 691 -10.72 38.71 -37.30
C THR A 691 -11.54 37.91 -36.28
N ILE A 692 -12.87 37.87 -36.44
CA ILE A 692 -13.76 37.05 -35.62
C ILE A 692 -13.47 35.57 -35.79
N ASP A 693 -13.31 35.09 -37.04
CA ASP A 693 -12.98 33.70 -37.30
C ASP A 693 -11.67 33.28 -36.61
N GLN A 694 -10.68 34.19 -36.57
CA GLN A 694 -9.41 33.97 -35.86
C GLN A 694 -9.57 33.97 -34.32
N LEU A 695 -10.43 34.84 -33.78
CA LEU A 695 -10.76 34.83 -32.34
C LEU A 695 -11.52 33.57 -31.94
N GLU A 696 -12.44 33.08 -32.78
CA GLU A 696 -13.12 31.79 -32.58
C GLU A 696 -12.13 30.63 -32.59
N GLN A 697 -11.14 30.64 -33.48
CA GLN A 697 -10.08 29.63 -33.49
C GLN A 697 -9.24 29.67 -32.21
N ALA A 698 -8.90 30.87 -31.71
CA ALA A 698 -8.18 31.03 -30.45
C ALA A 698 -8.97 30.49 -29.25
N LEU A 699 -10.30 30.68 -29.21
CA LEU A 699 -11.19 30.13 -28.17
C LEU A 699 -11.28 28.59 -28.20
N LYS A 700 -11.24 27.97 -29.38
CA LYS A 700 -11.35 26.49 -29.52
C LYS A 700 -10.06 25.74 -29.21
N THR A 701 -8.91 26.39 -29.38
CA THR A 701 -7.59 25.74 -29.29
C THR A 701 -7.33 25.05 -27.93
N PRO A 702 -7.62 25.67 -26.77
CA PRO A 702 -7.48 25.04 -25.45
C PRO A 702 -8.19 23.68 -25.32
N GLY A 703 -9.47 23.61 -25.70
CA GLY A 703 -10.26 22.37 -25.62
C GLY A 703 -9.71 21.27 -26.54
N GLN A 704 -9.31 21.63 -27.76
CA GLN A 704 -8.69 20.69 -28.71
C GLN A 704 -7.37 20.12 -28.18
N GLN A 705 -6.55 20.94 -27.51
CA GLN A 705 -5.31 20.49 -26.89
C GLN A 705 -5.57 19.47 -25.77
N VAL A 706 -6.52 19.74 -24.87
CA VAL A 706 -6.88 18.78 -23.80
C VAL A 706 -7.46 17.49 -24.39
N ALA A 707 -8.34 17.59 -25.38
CA ALA A 707 -8.93 16.44 -26.06
C ALA A 707 -7.87 15.54 -26.72
N SER A 708 -6.83 16.14 -27.30
CA SER A 708 -5.70 15.40 -27.88
C SER A 708 -4.93 14.60 -26.81
N LYS A 709 -4.66 15.19 -25.63
CA LYS A 709 -4.04 14.51 -24.49
C LYS A 709 -4.93 13.36 -23.99
N ALA A 710 -6.24 13.61 -23.86
CA ALA A 710 -7.21 12.58 -23.48
C ALA A 710 -7.17 11.38 -24.43
N LYS A 711 -7.07 11.61 -25.75
CA LYS A 711 -7.01 10.56 -26.77
C LYS A 711 -5.73 9.71 -26.68
N ILE A 712 -4.59 10.32 -26.38
CA ILE A 712 -3.31 9.61 -26.13
C ILE A 712 -3.45 8.67 -24.92
N LEU A 713 -4.00 9.18 -23.82
CA LEU A 713 -4.23 8.38 -22.61
C LEU A 713 -5.22 7.23 -22.87
N LYS A 714 -6.31 7.47 -23.60
CA LYS A 714 -7.27 6.42 -24.01
C LYS A 714 -6.64 5.30 -24.82
N ARG A 715 -5.78 5.66 -25.78
CA ARG A 715 -5.05 4.65 -26.57
C ARG A 715 -4.09 3.86 -25.70
N SER A 716 -3.42 4.52 -24.76
CA SER A 716 -2.53 3.88 -23.79
C SER A 716 -3.28 2.84 -22.96
N THR A 717 -4.45 3.20 -22.43
CA THR A 717 -5.24 2.30 -21.58
C THR A 717 -5.76 1.09 -22.35
N GLN A 718 -6.18 1.27 -23.61
CA GLN A 718 -6.58 0.17 -24.49
C GLN A 718 -5.43 -0.79 -24.81
N LYS A 719 -4.20 -0.27 -24.99
CA LYS A 719 -3.02 -1.13 -25.22
C LYS A 719 -2.63 -1.88 -23.95
N LEU A 720 -2.69 -1.23 -22.78
CA LEU A 720 -2.46 -1.89 -21.49
C LEU A 720 -3.54 -2.96 -21.19
N ASP A 721 -4.79 -2.72 -21.58
CA ASP A 721 -5.88 -3.72 -21.49
C ASP A 721 -5.59 -4.95 -22.37
N LEU A 722 -5.10 -4.72 -23.58
CA LEU A 722 -4.71 -5.80 -24.48
C LEU A 722 -3.54 -6.60 -23.87
N LEU A 723 -2.52 -5.91 -23.36
CA LEU A 723 -1.39 -6.54 -22.69
C LEU A 723 -1.85 -7.38 -21.49
N SER A 724 -2.69 -6.82 -20.62
CA SER A 724 -3.29 -7.54 -19.48
C SER A 724 -4.04 -8.81 -19.91
N ARG A 725 -4.85 -8.74 -20.97
CA ARG A 725 -5.54 -9.91 -21.54
C ARG A 725 -4.59 -10.95 -22.10
N GLN A 726 -3.52 -10.51 -22.77
CA GLN A 726 -2.50 -11.44 -23.28
C GLN A 726 -1.76 -12.15 -22.15
N ILE A 727 -1.39 -11.44 -21.08
CA ILE A 727 -0.80 -12.05 -19.88
C ILE A 727 -1.77 -13.09 -19.31
N SER A 728 -3.06 -12.78 -19.22
CA SER A 728 -4.10 -13.72 -18.79
C SER A 728 -4.13 -14.98 -19.64
N ASN A 729 -4.16 -14.82 -20.96
CA ASN A 729 -4.24 -15.93 -21.90
C ASN A 729 -2.98 -16.81 -21.85
N VAL A 730 -1.79 -16.22 -21.84
CA VAL A 730 -0.53 -17.00 -21.83
C VAL A 730 -0.30 -17.64 -20.45
N GLY A 731 -0.74 -16.99 -19.37
CA GLY A 731 -0.68 -17.50 -18.00
C GLY A 731 -1.74 -18.53 -17.66
N ASN A 732 -2.71 -18.80 -18.55
CA ASN A 732 -3.91 -19.60 -18.27
C ASN A 732 -4.66 -19.12 -17.02
N LEU A 733 -4.75 -17.80 -16.85
CA LEU A 733 -5.46 -17.18 -15.72
C LEU A 733 -6.96 -17.12 -16.02
N PRO A 734 -7.82 -17.31 -14.99
CA PRO A 734 -9.27 -17.22 -15.11
C PRO A 734 -9.80 -15.80 -15.33
#